data_AF-A0A498ISI2-F1
#
_entry.id   AF-A0A498ISI2-F1
#
_cell.length_a   1.000
_cell.length_b   1.000
_cell.length_c   1.000
_cell.angle_alpha   90.00
_cell.angle_beta   90.00
_cell.angle_gamma   90.00
#
_symmetry.space_group_name_H-M   'P 1'
#
loop_
_entity.id
_entity.type
_entity.pdbx_description
1 polymer ?
#
loop_
_entity_poly.entity_id
_entity_poly.type
_entity_poly.pdbx_seq_one_letter_code
_entity_poly.pdbx_strand_id
1 'polypeptide(L)'
;MGLKNVSPIHCFQNPCNDLRTQARVQARKMKDLQLSLNQTQKVRLQRALEKLESLASKANSNASVTVADSIPVNYEDGLLKGHGTSEVNGEVVATVCGVVERVNKLVYVRSLRARYKPEVGDIIVGRVIEVAPKRWRVEINYSHDAVLMLSSMNLPDGIQRRRTALDELNMRSIFEENDVICAEVRGFQHDGLHLQARSQKYGKLGRGQLLTVPSYLVKRRKQHFHHLENYGIDLILGCNGFIWVGEHVEVTDDMLVDHKSQQHDTKADKNSISPEDQEKNYTTQQTRENICRTANAIRALSTLGFSITVEVIMETVDLSSSINVAIHEMLGAEFCVLVAEKEAVRRSMTKKKRVGSFESGSMKIRCNAGVTKPSFLLVHSELPALTSLKPQFTSISTLCNREKLIGLITRCQYSVSGRRSATSYKGSSVSKTNTSLIGRRDRGSSSLYSRPSLLEMKNERMEIRARVYDFLRGIGIVPDELDGLELPVTVEVMRERVDFLHNLGLTIEDINNYPLVLGCSVKKNMIPVLDYLGKLGVRKSTFTEFLRRYPQVLHASVVIDLSPVVKYLQGMDIKPDDIPQVLEKYPEVLGFKLEGTMSTSVAYLVGIGVARREIGGVLTRYPEILGMRVGRVIKPFVEFLEKLGIPRLGVARLIEKRPHILGFGLEERVKPNIQSLLEFCVREESLASVVAQYPEIIGIDLKPKLLSQQSLIKSVIDLDPEDFGRVVEKMPQVVSLSDRPMMKHADFLKNCGFSLEQVRKMVVGCPQLLALNLDIMKLSFDFFQTEIQRPLDDLVAFPAFFTYGLESTIKPRHKMVSKKALKCSLGWLLNCSDEKFAQRMDYDTIDMEEMESLPSFDMNTLTEPRSDDSGSEYDDDSDDDYV
;
A
#
# COMPACT_ATOMS: atom_id res chain seq x y z
N MET A 1 29.55 -58.54 19.27
CA MET A 1 29.95 -58.19 17.88
C MET A 1 29.89 -56.67 17.80
N GLY A 2 30.94 -55.87 17.77
CA GLY A 2 32.34 -56.09 17.39
C GLY A 2 32.77 -54.84 16.61
N LEU A 3 33.22 -53.82 17.34
CA LEU A 3 33.94 -52.63 16.85
C LEU A 3 35.08 -52.99 15.90
N LYS A 4 35.41 -52.09 14.95
CA LYS A 4 36.78 -51.69 14.51
C LYS A 4 36.64 -50.67 13.34
N ASN A 5 36.97 -49.40 13.55
CA ASN A 5 38.31 -48.77 13.45
C ASN A 5 38.99 -48.97 12.08
N VAL A 6 39.41 -47.86 11.47
CA VAL A 6 40.82 -47.49 11.19
C VAL A 6 40.84 -46.49 10.01
N SER A 7 41.13 -45.22 10.30
CA SER A 7 42.10 -44.41 9.54
C SER A 7 43.49 -44.70 10.14
N PRO A 8 44.63 -44.67 9.40
CA PRO A 8 45.22 -43.42 8.87
C PRO A 8 46.07 -43.59 7.58
N ILE A 9 46.52 -42.47 6.98
CA ILE A 9 47.95 -42.18 6.67
C ILE A 9 48.05 -40.80 6.00
N HIS A 10 49.02 -40.05 6.52
CA HIS A 10 49.48 -38.71 6.15
C HIS A 10 50.23 -38.64 4.81
N CYS A 11 50.13 -37.46 4.19
CA CYS A 11 51.15 -36.71 3.44
C CYS A 11 51.97 -37.40 2.34
N PHE A 12 51.87 -36.88 1.10
CA PHE A 12 53.03 -36.36 0.36
C PHE A 12 52.63 -35.24 -0.61
N GLN A 13 53.07 -34.03 -0.26
CA GLN A 13 53.62 -32.94 -1.08
C GLN A 13 53.05 -32.61 -2.49
N ASN A 14 52.66 -31.34 -2.61
CA ASN A 14 52.59 -30.52 -3.83
C ASN A 14 53.59 -30.90 -4.94
N PRO A 15 53.16 -30.74 -6.20
CA PRO A 15 53.75 -29.66 -6.99
C PRO A 15 52.65 -28.74 -7.56
N CYS A 16 52.30 -27.73 -6.77
CA CYS A 16 51.58 -26.55 -7.23
C CYS A 16 52.59 -25.67 -7.96
N ASN A 17 52.76 -25.84 -9.28
CA ASN A 17 53.30 -24.78 -10.14
C ASN A 17 53.02 -24.88 -11.65
N ASP A 18 52.35 -25.91 -12.18
CA ASP A 18 52.10 -26.01 -13.63
C ASP A 18 50.65 -25.82 -14.10
N LEU A 19 49.70 -25.64 -13.18
CA LEU A 19 48.28 -25.43 -13.53
C LEU A 19 47.92 -23.98 -13.87
N ARG A 20 48.72 -22.98 -13.46
CA ARG A 20 48.51 -21.56 -13.83
C ARG A 20 48.75 -21.29 -15.31
N THR A 21 49.62 -22.08 -15.94
CA THR A 21 49.97 -21.94 -17.36
C THR A 21 49.00 -22.74 -18.24
N GLN A 22 48.57 -23.92 -17.80
CA GLN A 22 47.59 -24.72 -18.53
C GLN A 22 46.16 -24.14 -18.46
N ALA A 23 45.76 -23.51 -17.35
CA ALA A 23 44.48 -22.82 -17.25
C ALA A 23 44.39 -21.54 -18.12
N ARG A 24 45.52 -20.84 -18.32
CA ARG A 24 45.61 -19.70 -19.26
C ARG A 24 45.53 -20.12 -20.72
N VAL A 25 45.95 -21.34 -21.05
CA VAL A 25 45.89 -21.89 -22.41
C VAL A 25 44.54 -22.56 -22.70
N GLN A 26 43.84 -23.11 -21.69
CA GLN A 26 42.51 -23.72 -21.87
C GLN A 26 41.33 -22.74 -21.84
N ALA A 27 41.50 -21.51 -21.33
CA ALA A 27 40.49 -20.45 -21.46
C ALA A 27 40.38 -19.86 -22.89
N ARG A 28 41.23 -20.31 -23.83
CA ARG A 28 41.22 -19.92 -25.26
C ARG A 28 40.54 -20.94 -26.18
N LYS A 29 39.63 -21.76 -25.67
CA LYS A 29 38.55 -22.30 -26.52
C LYS A 29 37.41 -21.29 -26.53
N MET A 30 37.54 -20.26 -27.37
CA MET A 30 36.35 -19.61 -27.94
C MET A 30 35.49 -20.76 -28.47
N LYS A 31 34.35 -21.04 -27.82
CA LYS A 31 33.26 -21.77 -28.46
C LYS A 31 32.89 -20.92 -29.68
N ASP A 32 33.46 -21.35 -30.79
CA ASP A 32 33.18 -21.05 -32.19
C ASP A 32 32.49 -19.71 -32.43
N LEU A 33 33.27 -18.66 -32.75
CA LEU A 33 32.79 -17.77 -33.81
C LEU A 33 32.55 -18.70 -35.01
N GLN A 34 31.29 -18.92 -35.38
CA GLN A 34 30.92 -19.63 -36.62
C GLN A 34 31.27 -18.80 -37.87
N LEU A 35 32.45 -18.18 -37.87
CA LEU A 35 32.98 -17.37 -38.96
C LEU A 35 34.22 -18.09 -39.48
N SER A 36 34.11 -18.63 -40.69
CA SER A 36 35.23 -19.20 -41.43
C SER A 36 36.22 -18.07 -41.78
N LEU A 37 37.21 -17.84 -40.91
CA LEU A 37 38.24 -16.82 -41.08
C LEU A 37 39.39 -17.37 -41.93
N ASN A 38 39.82 -16.60 -42.93
CA ASN A 38 41.07 -16.88 -43.64
C ASN A 38 42.28 -16.55 -42.75
N GLN A 39 43.45 -17.13 -43.03
CA GLN A 39 44.67 -16.97 -42.23
C GLN A 39 45.06 -15.49 -42.04
N THR A 40 44.93 -14.67 -43.08
CA THR A 40 45.19 -13.22 -43.01
C THR A 40 44.22 -12.50 -42.07
N GLN A 41 42.93 -12.85 -42.14
CA GLN A 41 41.89 -12.26 -41.30
C GLN A 41 42.08 -12.64 -39.82
N LYS A 42 42.46 -13.89 -39.56
CA LYS A 42 42.77 -14.38 -38.22
C LYS A 42 43.92 -13.59 -37.57
N VAL A 43 45.00 -13.34 -38.31
CA VAL A 43 46.15 -12.54 -37.83
C VAL A 43 45.74 -11.10 -37.56
N ARG A 44 44.95 -10.48 -38.45
CA ARG A 44 44.45 -9.10 -38.28
C ARG A 44 43.55 -8.97 -37.05
N LEU A 45 42.58 -9.88 -36.90
CA LEU A 45 41.70 -9.91 -35.74
C LEU A 45 42.48 -10.11 -34.44
N GLN A 46 43.42 -11.06 -34.43
CA GLN A 46 44.26 -11.32 -33.27
C GLN A 46 45.08 -10.08 -32.89
N ARG A 47 45.71 -9.40 -33.85
CA ARG A 47 46.45 -8.15 -33.61
C ARG A 47 45.55 -7.05 -33.03
N ALA A 48 44.32 -6.91 -33.53
CA ALA A 48 43.36 -5.94 -33.01
C ALA A 48 42.95 -6.25 -31.56
N LEU A 49 42.69 -7.53 -31.25
CA LEU A 49 42.36 -7.99 -29.90
C LEU A 49 43.54 -7.84 -28.93
N GLU A 50 44.76 -8.17 -29.33
CA GLU A 50 45.98 -7.97 -28.53
C GLU A 50 46.20 -6.48 -28.23
N LYS A 51 45.95 -5.60 -29.20
CA LYS A 51 45.99 -4.15 -28.99
C LYS A 51 44.94 -3.71 -27.97
N LEU A 52 43.72 -4.24 -28.03
CA LEU A 52 42.67 -3.97 -27.04
C LEU A 52 43.02 -4.49 -25.64
N GLU A 53 43.63 -5.67 -25.55
CA GLU A 53 44.07 -6.28 -24.28
C GLU A 53 45.19 -5.45 -23.64
N SER A 54 46.19 -5.01 -24.42
CA SER A 54 47.25 -4.12 -23.95
C SER A 54 46.74 -2.77 -23.43
N LEU A 55 45.61 -2.29 -23.96
CA LEU A 55 44.97 -1.06 -23.51
C LEU A 55 44.24 -1.25 -22.17
N ALA A 56 43.78 -2.48 -21.87
CA ALA A 56 43.04 -2.86 -20.67
C ALA A 56 43.95 -3.28 -19.49
N SER A 57 45.10 -3.89 -19.75
CA SER A 57 45.95 -4.57 -18.76
C SER A 57 46.62 -3.69 -17.70
N LYS A 58 46.58 -2.36 -17.81
CA LYS A 58 47.14 -1.45 -16.79
C LYS A 58 46.15 -0.98 -15.71
N ALA A 59 44.86 -1.31 -15.81
CA ALA A 59 43.86 -0.78 -14.88
C ALA A 59 43.38 -1.77 -13.79
N ASN A 60 43.33 -3.09 -14.04
CA ASN A 60 42.60 -4.03 -13.15
C ASN A 60 43.10 -5.50 -13.20
N SER A 61 44.40 -5.79 -13.37
CA SER A 61 44.89 -7.19 -13.48
C SER A 61 44.60 -8.05 -12.23
N ASN A 62 44.45 -7.41 -11.06
CA ASN A 62 44.26 -8.10 -9.78
C ASN A 62 42.79 -8.22 -9.36
N ALA A 63 41.85 -7.83 -10.23
CA ALA A 63 40.42 -7.82 -9.91
C ALA A 63 39.64 -9.02 -10.50
N SER A 64 40.21 -9.77 -11.43
CA SER A 64 39.55 -10.96 -11.98
C SER A 64 39.77 -12.18 -11.09
N VAL A 65 38.71 -12.90 -10.79
CA VAL A 65 38.72 -14.10 -9.95
C VAL A 65 38.04 -15.26 -10.67
N THR A 66 38.51 -16.47 -10.39
CA THR A 66 37.91 -17.75 -10.76
C THR A 66 37.26 -18.40 -9.54
N VAL A 67 36.45 -19.44 -9.76
CA VAL A 67 35.77 -20.13 -8.66
C VAL A 67 36.81 -20.68 -7.66
N ALA A 68 36.55 -20.47 -6.38
CA ALA A 68 37.39 -20.80 -5.24
C ALA A 68 38.65 -19.93 -5.05
N ASP A 69 38.86 -18.88 -5.85
CA ASP A 69 39.91 -17.90 -5.56
C ASP A 69 39.59 -17.11 -4.29
N SER A 70 40.58 -16.98 -3.41
CA SER A 70 40.51 -16.15 -2.20
C SER A 70 40.53 -14.67 -2.58
N ILE A 71 39.51 -13.92 -2.16
CA ILE A 71 39.43 -12.47 -2.35
C ILE A 71 40.08 -11.81 -1.14
N PRO A 72 41.15 -11.02 -1.29
CA PRO A 72 41.76 -10.32 -0.17
C PRO A 72 40.80 -9.25 0.35
N VAL A 73 40.47 -9.31 1.64
CA VAL A 73 39.60 -8.36 2.34
C VAL A 73 40.21 -7.97 3.69
N ASN A 74 40.07 -6.69 4.08
CA ASN A 74 40.35 -6.22 5.43
C ASN A 74 39.16 -6.53 6.36
N TYR A 75 39.37 -7.39 7.36
CA TYR A 75 38.33 -7.82 8.30
C TYR A 75 37.95 -6.74 9.34
N GLU A 76 38.75 -5.68 9.48
CA GLU A 76 38.54 -4.63 10.49
C GLU A 76 37.32 -3.73 10.20
N ASP A 77 36.80 -3.71 8.97
CA ASP A 77 35.77 -2.74 8.55
C ASP A 77 34.31 -3.24 8.59
N GLY A 78 34.04 -4.48 9.03
CA GLY A 78 32.69 -5.04 9.05
C GLY A 78 32.11 -5.23 7.63
N LEU A 79 32.73 -6.14 6.88
CA LEU A 79 32.42 -6.38 5.46
C LEU A 79 31.05 -7.03 5.25
N LEU A 80 30.31 -6.52 4.27
CA LEU A 80 29.11 -7.14 3.73
C LEU A 80 29.47 -7.99 2.51
N LYS A 81 28.99 -9.24 2.48
CA LYS A 81 29.20 -10.16 1.35
C LYS A 81 28.03 -10.02 0.39
N GLY A 82 28.33 -9.69 -0.86
CA GLY A 82 27.33 -9.62 -1.91
C GLY A 82 27.29 -10.89 -2.76
N HIS A 83 26.66 -10.79 -3.93
CA HIS A 83 26.51 -11.95 -4.80
C HIS A 83 27.85 -12.44 -5.38
N GLY A 84 28.00 -13.77 -5.54
CA GLY A 84 29.21 -14.33 -6.14
C GLY A 84 30.40 -14.48 -5.17
N THR A 85 30.17 -14.23 -3.87
CA THR A 85 31.14 -14.48 -2.79
C THR A 85 30.53 -15.39 -1.73
N SER A 86 31.37 -16.19 -1.08
CA SER A 86 31.02 -17.03 0.07
C SER A 86 32.15 -16.99 1.09
N GLU A 87 31.87 -17.30 2.35
CA GLU A 87 32.92 -17.44 3.37
C GLU A 87 33.17 -18.93 3.62
N VAL A 88 34.43 -19.34 3.48
CA VAL A 88 34.89 -20.69 3.77
C VAL A 88 36.15 -20.57 4.62
N ASN A 89 36.18 -21.19 5.79
CA ASN A 89 37.31 -21.15 6.73
C ASN A 89 37.74 -19.73 7.18
N GLY A 90 36.78 -18.80 7.27
CA GLY A 90 37.06 -17.40 7.62
C GLY A 90 37.60 -16.56 6.46
N GLU A 91 37.77 -17.13 5.27
CA GLU A 91 38.20 -16.42 4.06
C GLU A 91 37.04 -16.18 3.09
N VAL A 92 36.98 -14.99 2.49
CA VAL A 92 36.01 -14.68 1.45
C VAL A 92 36.50 -15.27 0.12
N VAL A 93 35.80 -16.27 -0.38
CA VAL A 93 36.10 -16.95 -1.64
C VAL A 93 35.10 -16.59 -2.73
N ALA A 94 35.56 -16.52 -3.98
CA ALA A 94 34.71 -16.31 -5.14
C ALA A 94 33.92 -17.59 -5.49
N THR A 95 32.61 -17.48 -5.68
CA THR A 95 31.77 -18.61 -6.13
C THR A 95 31.53 -18.61 -7.64
N VAL A 96 31.86 -17.50 -8.32
CA VAL A 96 31.66 -17.33 -9.76
C VAL A 96 32.89 -16.70 -10.42
N CYS A 97 33.15 -17.05 -11.69
CA CYS A 97 34.19 -16.39 -12.48
C CYS A 97 33.76 -14.98 -12.89
N GLY A 98 34.55 -13.97 -12.55
CA GLY A 98 34.17 -12.59 -12.81
C GLY A 98 35.19 -11.57 -12.34
N VAL A 99 34.72 -10.32 -12.24
CA VAL A 99 35.50 -9.20 -11.71
C VAL A 99 34.97 -8.84 -10.33
N VAL A 100 35.85 -8.78 -9.34
CA VAL A 100 35.51 -8.34 -7.98
C VAL A 100 35.21 -6.85 -8.00
N GLU A 101 34.01 -6.48 -7.54
CA GLU A 101 33.59 -5.10 -7.34
C GLU A 101 33.45 -4.84 -5.83
N ARG A 102 34.05 -3.74 -5.37
CA ARG A 102 34.01 -3.30 -3.97
C ARG A 102 33.26 -1.98 -3.92
N VAL A 103 32.13 -1.96 -3.23
CA VAL A 103 31.30 -0.76 -3.06
C VAL A 103 31.11 -0.53 -1.57
N ASN A 104 31.80 0.48 -1.02
CA ASN A 104 31.89 0.71 0.42
C ASN A 104 32.33 -0.57 1.16
N LYS A 105 31.48 -1.11 2.04
CA LYS A 105 31.72 -2.34 2.78
C LYS A 105 31.25 -3.60 2.03
N LEU A 106 30.60 -3.48 0.87
CA LEU A 106 30.06 -4.61 0.11
C LEU A 106 31.09 -5.14 -0.90
N VAL A 107 31.37 -6.44 -0.85
CA VAL A 107 32.22 -7.13 -1.84
C VAL A 107 31.41 -8.20 -2.56
N TYR A 108 31.33 -8.06 -3.88
CA TYR A 108 30.63 -9.01 -4.75
C TYR A 108 31.43 -9.26 -6.02
N VAL A 109 31.15 -10.38 -6.70
CA VAL A 109 31.78 -10.71 -7.97
C VAL A 109 30.78 -10.49 -9.09
N ARG A 110 31.10 -9.56 -9.99
CA ARG A 110 30.35 -9.37 -11.23
C ARG A 110 30.79 -10.40 -12.25
N SER A 111 29.91 -11.37 -12.53
CA SER A 111 30.15 -12.42 -13.52
C SER A 111 30.17 -11.84 -14.94
N LEU A 112 31.06 -12.38 -15.79
CA LEU A 112 31.21 -11.93 -17.19
C LEU A 112 30.13 -12.50 -18.11
N ARG A 113 29.56 -13.66 -17.77
CA ARG A 113 28.45 -14.29 -18.48
C ARG A 113 27.41 -14.71 -17.45
N ALA A 114 26.28 -14.01 -17.44
CA ALA A 114 25.13 -14.33 -16.62
C ALA A 114 23.84 -14.05 -17.37
N ARG A 115 22.77 -14.73 -16.96
CA ARG A 115 21.41 -14.33 -17.33
C ARG A 115 21.12 -12.94 -16.80
N TYR A 116 20.19 -12.25 -17.44
CA TYR A 116 19.77 -10.93 -16.98
C TYR A 116 19.27 -11.00 -15.53
N LYS A 117 19.68 -10.03 -14.71
CA LYS A 117 19.20 -9.86 -13.34
C LYS A 117 18.39 -8.57 -13.28
N PRO A 118 17.08 -8.64 -13.03
CA PRO A 118 16.22 -7.47 -13.08
C PRO A 118 16.44 -6.56 -11.89
N GLU A 119 16.56 -5.25 -12.16
CA GLU A 119 16.59 -4.18 -11.15
C GLU A 119 15.34 -3.30 -11.33
N VAL A 120 14.81 -2.77 -10.22
CA VAL A 120 13.62 -1.90 -10.27
C VAL A 120 13.93 -0.66 -11.10
N GLY A 121 13.09 -0.37 -12.09
CA GLY A 121 13.27 0.73 -13.04
C GLY A 121 14.08 0.37 -14.29
N ASP A 122 14.59 -0.85 -14.43
CA ASP A 122 15.20 -1.30 -15.68
C ASP A 122 14.16 -1.28 -16.81
N ILE A 123 14.54 -0.72 -17.96
CA ILE A 123 13.75 -0.79 -19.19
C ILE A 123 14.09 -2.10 -19.90
N ILE A 124 13.07 -2.90 -20.20
CA ILE A 124 13.23 -4.20 -20.84
C ILE A 124 12.33 -4.29 -22.07
N VAL A 125 12.77 -5.12 -23.02
CA VAL A 125 11.94 -5.59 -24.13
C VAL A 125 11.64 -7.05 -23.85
N GLY A 126 10.41 -7.50 -24.08
CA GLY A 126 10.01 -8.87 -23.79
C GLY A 126 9.07 -9.42 -24.86
N ARG A 127 8.96 -10.75 -24.91
CA ARG A 127 8.02 -11.45 -25.81
C ARG A 127 6.91 -12.08 -24.99
N VAL A 128 5.66 -11.85 -25.37
CA VAL A 128 4.50 -12.46 -24.71
C VAL A 128 4.50 -13.97 -24.99
N ILE A 129 4.51 -14.78 -23.94
CA ILE A 129 4.47 -16.24 -24.01
C ILE A 129 3.02 -16.72 -23.98
N GLU A 130 2.24 -16.20 -23.03
CA GLU A 130 0.90 -16.69 -22.71
C GLU A 130 0.02 -15.53 -22.21
N VAL A 131 -1.25 -15.57 -22.62
CA VAL A 131 -2.31 -14.70 -22.08
C VAL A 131 -3.08 -15.48 -21.01
N ALA A 132 -2.83 -15.18 -19.74
CA ALA A 132 -3.50 -15.80 -18.59
C ALA A 132 -4.58 -14.85 -18.00
N PRO A 133 -5.47 -15.34 -17.11
CA PRO A 133 -6.49 -14.50 -16.51
C PRO A 133 -5.87 -13.28 -15.81
N LYS A 134 -6.25 -12.07 -16.24
CA LYS A 134 -5.80 -10.76 -15.73
C LYS A 134 -4.30 -10.44 -15.90
N ARG A 135 -3.51 -11.32 -16.53
CA ARG A 135 -2.04 -11.15 -16.66
C ARG A 135 -1.45 -11.75 -17.93
N TRP A 136 -0.41 -11.12 -18.45
CA TRP A 136 0.43 -11.68 -19.52
C TRP A 136 1.73 -12.22 -18.94
N ARG A 137 2.14 -13.40 -19.39
CA ARG A 137 3.49 -13.93 -19.11
C ARG A 137 4.42 -13.50 -20.23
N VAL A 138 5.59 -12.97 -19.85
CA VAL A 138 6.52 -12.30 -20.75
C VAL A 138 7.92 -12.87 -20.57
N GLU A 139 8.52 -13.35 -21.65
CA GLU A 139 9.92 -13.76 -21.70
C GLU A 139 10.83 -12.53 -21.71
N ILE A 140 11.73 -12.43 -20.75
CA ILE A 140 12.67 -11.30 -20.62
C ILE A 140 14.13 -11.72 -20.41
N ASN A 141 14.52 -12.94 -20.81
CA ASN A 141 15.89 -13.47 -20.60
C ASN A 141 16.34 -13.55 -19.11
N TYR A 142 15.36 -13.66 -18.21
CA TYR A 142 15.54 -13.92 -16.79
C TYR A 142 15.44 -15.43 -16.49
N SER A 143 15.66 -15.86 -15.24
CA SER A 143 15.48 -17.27 -14.84
C SER A 143 14.01 -17.68 -14.77
N HIS A 144 13.10 -16.72 -14.60
CA HIS A 144 11.66 -16.93 -14.56
C HIS A 144 10.98 -16.00 -15.57
N ASP A 145 9.75 -16.36 -15.97
CA ASP A 145 8.93 -15.49 -16.80
C ASP A 145 8.42 -14.32 -15.98
N ALA A 146 8.40 -13.15 -16.59
CA ALA A 146 7.89 -11.95 -15.97
C ALA A 146 6.38 -11.83 -16.16
N VAL A 147 5.71 -11.19 -15.22
CA VAL A 147 4.25 -11.03 -15.22
C VAL A 147 3.90 -9.57 -15.47
N LEU A 148 3.18 -9.29 -16.56
CA LEU A 148 2.58 -8.00 -16.81
C LEU A 148 1.09 -8.08 -16.46
N MET A 149 0.68 -7.39 -15.41
CA MET A 149 -0.73 -7.36 -14.99
C MET A 149 -1.53 -6.40 -15.88
N LEU A 150 -2.78 -6.74 -16.18
CA LEU A 150 -3.73 -5.87 -16.90
C LEU A 150 -3.91 -4.49 -16.23
N SER A 151 -3.78 -4.44 -14.90
CA SER A 151 -3.82 -3.19 -14.12
C SER A 151 -2.56 -2.32 -14.26
N SER A 152 -1.44 -2.89 -14.71
CA SER A 152 -0.15 -2.20 -14.80
C SER A 152 0.18 -1.71 -16.22
N MET A 153 -0.77 -1.82 -17.16
CA MET A 153 -0.67 -1.39 -18.55
C MET A 153 -1.66 -0.25 -18.83
N ASN A 154 -1.37 0.66 -19.76
CA ASN A 154 -2.36 1.57 -20.33
C ASN A 154 -3.21 0.88 -21.42
N LEU A 155 -4.53 1.06 -21.37
CA LEU A 155 -5.40 0.61 -22.47
C LEU A 155 -5.21 1.52 -23.69
N PRO A 156 -5.41 0.98 -24.91
CA PRO A 156 -5.31 1.74 -26.16
C PRO A 156 -6.22 2.97 -26.21
N ASP A 157 -7.32 2.98 -25.45
CA ASP A 157 -8.24 4.12 -25.33
C ASP A 157 -7.61 5.37 -24.67
N GLY A 158 -6.39 5.30 -24.11
CA GLY A 158 -5.73 6.41 -23.41
C GLY A 158 -6.37 6.81 -22.07
N ILE A 159 -7.60 6.38 -21.83
CA ILE A 159 -8.40 6.68 -20.63
C ILE A 159 -8.00 5.76 -19.48
N GLN A 160 -7.52 6.35 -18.39
CA GLN A 160 -7.26 5.65 -17.14
C GLN A 160 -8.58 5.36 -16.39
N ARG A 161 -9.25 4.26 -16.77
CA ARG A 161 -10.44 3.73 -16.08
C ARG A 161 -10.14 2.41 -15.36
N ARG A 162 -10.95 2.10 -14.33
CA ARG A 162 -10.89 0.81 -13.62
C ARG A 162 -11.13 -0.33 -14.62
N ARG A 163 -10.29 -1.37 -14.57
CA ARG A 163 -10.37 -2.52 -15.47
C ARG A 163 -11.66 -3.29 -15.19
N THR A 164 -12.47 -3.49 -16.22
CA THR A 164 -13.73 -4.23 -16.16
C THR A 164 -13.55 -5.68 -16.61
N ALA A 165 -14.54 -6.55 -16.37
CA ALA A 165 -14.53 -7.92 -16.88
C ALA A 165 -14.48 -7.99 -18.41
N LEU A 166 -14.97 -6.95 -19.09
CA LEU A 166 -14.86 -6.81 -20.54
C LEU A 166 -13.40 -6.60 -20.98
N ASP A 167 -12.59 -5.87 -20.21
CA ASP A 167 -11.17 -5.71 -20.50
C ASP A 167 -10.39 -7.02 -20.33
N GLU A 168 -10.84 -7.89 -19.41
CA GLU A 168 -10.29 -9.24 -19.22
C GLU A 168 -10.61 -10.15 -20.42
N LEU A 169 -11.83 -10.09 -20.95
CA LEU A 169 -12.21 -10.78 -22.18
C LEU A 169 -11.46 -10.24 -23.41
N ASN A 170 -11.17 -8.93 -23.44
CA ASN A 170 -10.45 -8.26 -24.52
C ASN A 170 -8.93 -8.29 -24.35
N MET A 171 -8.36 -9.02 -23.38
CA MET A 171 -6.90 -9.06 -23.19
C MET A 171 -6.15 -9.55 -24.42
N ARG A 172 -6.74 -10.51 -25.16
CA ARG A 172 -6.13 -11.05 -26.38
C ARG A 172 -6.11 -10.04 -27.53
N SER A 173 -7.00 -9.05 -27.57
CA SER A 173 -6.97 -8.02 -28.62
C SER A 173 -5.89 -6.95 -28.38
N ILE A 174 -5.36 -6.86 -27.16
CA ILE A 174 -4.29 -5.91 -26.80
C ILE A 174 -2.92 -6.52 -27.07
N PHE A 175 -2.65 -7.68 -26.48
CA PHE A 175 -1.44 -8.46 -26.72
C PHE A 175 -1.78 -9.92 -26.98
N GLU A 176 -1.25 -10.42 -28.07
CA GLU A 176 -1.33 -11.82 -28.48
C GLU A 176 -0.03 -12.55 -28.15
N GLU A 177 -0.10 -13.88 -28.15
CA GLU A 177 1.07 -14.72 -27.96
C GLU A 177 2.09 -14.42 -29.07
N ASN A 178 3.36 -14.26 -28.69
CA ASN A 178 4.48 -13.84 -29.52
C ASN A 178 4.61 -12.35 -29.83
N ASP A 179 3.68 -11.50 -29.36
CA ASP A 179 3.88 -10.06 -29.46
C ASP A 179 5.12 -9.61 -28.70
N VAL A 180 5.84 -8.63 -29.27
CA VAL A 180 6.99 -8.00 -28.63
C VAL A 180 6.52 -6.73 -27.93
N ILE A 181 6.89 -6.57 -26.67
CA ILE A 181 6.46 -5.45 -25.85
C ILE A 181 7.65 -4.77 -25.18
N CYS A 182 7.54 -3.45 -24.97
CA CYS A 182 8.45 -2.69 -24.11
C CYS A 182 7.78 -2.43 -22.76
N ALA A 183 8.48 -2.70 -21.67
CA ALA A 183 7.99 -2.47 -20.31
C ALA A 183 9.13 -2.09 -19.35
N GLU A 184 8.76 -1.55 -18.19
CA GLU A 184 9.68 -1.26 -17.09
C GLU A 184 9.51 -2.28 -15.95
N VAL A 185 10.59 -2.62 -15.26
CA VAL A 185 10.56 -3.51 -14.10
C VAL A 185 9.99 -2.76 -12.89
N ARG A 186 8.86 -3.22 -12.35
CA ARG A 186 8.23 -2.64 -11.15
C ARG A 186 8.85 -3.18 -9.86
N GLY A 187 9.14 -4.48 -9.82
CA GLY A 187 9.74 -5.15 -8.67
C GLY A 187 9.27 -6.59 -8.49
N PHE A 188 9.70 -7.20 -7.38
CA PHE A 188 9.35 -8.57 -7.01
C PHE A 188 8.13 -8.59 -6.08
N GLN A 189 7.17 -9.45 -6.37
CA GLN A 189 6.03 -9.76 -5.49
C GLN A 189 6.01 -11.28 -5.25
N HIS A 190 5.07 -11.75 -4.42
CA HIS A 190 4.93 -13.18 -4.09
C HIS A 190 4.70 -14.08 -5.32
N ASP A 191 4.15 -13.54 -6.41
CA ASP A 191 3.81 -14.23 -7.65
C ASP A 191 4.91 -14.12 -8.74
N GLY A 192 6.06 -13.52 -8.42
CA GLY A 192 7.22 -13.41 -9.32
C GLY A 192 7.65 -11.97 -9.63
N LEU A 193 8.27 -11.77 -10.80
CA LEU A 193 8.73 -10.45 -11.25
C LEU A 193 7.61 -9.72 -11.98
N HIS A 194 7.21 -8.55 -11.49
CA HIS A 194 6.15 -7.76 -12.11
C HIS A 194 6.69 -6.65 -13.01
N LEU A 195 6.08 -6.51 -14.18
CA LEU A 195 6.35 -5.47 -15.16
C LEU A 195 5.27 -4.38 -15.12
N GLN A 196 5.61 -3.22 -15.65
CA GLN A 196 4.72 -2.07 -15.76
C GLN A 196 4.86 -1.39 -17.14
N ALA A 197 3.75 -0.92 -17.68
CA ALA A 197 3.65 -0.17 -18.94
C ALA A 197 2.61 0.95 -18.82
N ARG A 198 2.79 1.85 -17.84
CA ARG A 198 1.85 2.96 -17.52
C ARG A 198 2.05 4.23 -18.34
N SER A 199 3.05 4.29 -19.20
CA SER A 199 3.31 5.45 -20.07
C SER A 199 3.05 5.04 -21.52
N GLN A 200 2.59 5.98 -22.35
CA GLN A 200 2.31 5.72 -23.77
C GLN A 200 3.56 5.33 -24.58
N LYS A 201 4.76 5.64 -24.07
CA LYS A 201 6.05 5.18 -24.63
C LYS A 201 6.30 3.67 -24.47
N TYR A 202 5.52 2.99 -23.63
CA TYR A 202 5.59 1.55 -23.39
C TYR A 202 4.38 0.87 -24.03
N GLY A 203 4.52 -0.39 -24.45
CA GLY A 203 3.43 -1.11 -25.11
C GLY A 203 3.91 -2.04 -26.20
N LYS A 204 3.01 -2.32 -27.16
CA LYS A 204 3.27 -3.23 -28.29
C LYS A 204 4.27 -2.59 -29.25
N LEU A 205 5.31 -3.32 -29.59
CA LEU A 205 6.29 -2.91 -30.59
C LEU A 205 5.96 -3.59 -31.92
N GLY A 206 5.60 -2.79 -32.92
CA GLY A 206 5.29 -3.25 -34.28
C GLY A 206 6.30 -2.73 -35.30
N ARG A 207 6.32 -3.33 -36.50
CA ARG A 207 7.11 -2.86 -37.66
C ARG A 207 8.61 -2.70 -37.39
N GLY A 208 9.22 -3.76 -36.84
CA GLY A 208 10.65 -3.79 -36.54
C GLY A 208 11.19 -5.19 -36.32
N GLN A 209 12.40 -5.26 -35.78
CA GLN A 209 13.13 -6.50 -35.52
C GLN A 209 13.62 -6.54 -34.06
N LEU A 210 13.34 -7.66 -33.38
CA LEU A 210 13.88 -8.00 -32.07
C LEU A 210 15.23 -8.72 -32.23
N LEU A 211 16.22 -8.31 -31.45
CA LEU A 211 17.56 -8.87 -31.41
C LEU A 211 17.89 -9.34 -29.99
N THR A 212 18.46 -10.53 -29.89
CA THR A 212 18.91 -11.10 -28.62
C THR A 212 20.42 -11.02 -28.53
N VAL A 213 20.91 -10.29 -27.53
CA VAL A 213 22.33 -10.17 -27.19
C VAL A 213 22.55 -10.55 -25.73
N PRO A 214 23.77 -10.95 -25.33
CA PRO A 214 24.07 -11.13 -23.93
C PRO A 214 23.87 -9.83 -23.13
N SER A 215 23.12 -9.90 -22.03
CA SER A 215 22.72 -8.74 -21.22
C SER A 215 23.90 -7.91 -20.71
N TYR A 216 25.04 -8.54 -20.43
CA TYR A 216 26.25 -7.86 -19.95
C TYR A 216 26.88 -6.89 -20.98
N LEU A 217 26.53 -7.01 -22.26
CA LEU A 217 27.00 -6.09 -23.30
C LEU A 217 26.24 -4.76 -23.29
N VAL A 218 25.03 -4.73 -22.73
CA VAL A 218 24.20 -3.54 -22.61
C VAL A 218 24.49 -2.86 -21.27
N LYS A 219 24.91 -1.60 -21.32
CA LYS A 219 25.19 -0.81 -20.10
C LYS A 219 23.93 -0.09 -19.66
N ARG A 220 23.58 -0.20 -18.38
CA ARG A 220 22.53 0.61 -17.75
C ARG A 220 22.86 2.10 -17.86
N ARG A 221 21.96 2.88 -18.48
CA ARG A 221 22.07 4.34 -18.66
C ARG A 221 20.71 4.98 -18.37
N LYS A 222 20.65 6.31 -18.28
CA LYS A 222 19.38 7.03 -18.03
C LYS A 222 18.43 7.00 -19.23
N GLN A 223 18.97 6.85 -20.44
CA GLN A 223 18.21 6.84 -21.69
C GLN A 223 18.47 5.51 -22.41
N HIS A 224 17.38 4.80 -22.69
CA HIS A 224 17.36 3.52 -23.42
C HIS A 224 16.55 3.59 -24.72
N PHE A 225 15.73 4.64 -24.88
CA PHE A 225 15.01 4.98 -26.09
C PHE A 225 15.84 5.96 -26.90
N HIS A 226 16.08 5.65 -28.16
CA HIS A 226 16.87 6.48 -29.06
C HIS A 226 16.16 6.60 -30.40
N HIS A 227 15.76 7.82 -30.72
CA HIS A 227 15.23 8.16 -32.03
C HIS A 227 16.39 8.58 -32.94
N LEU A 228 16.50 7.94 -34.11
CA LEU A 228 17.53 8.20 -35.10
C LEU A 228 16.90 8.89 -36.33
N GLU A 229 16.70 10.21 -36.23
CA GLU A 229 16.05 11.05 -37.24
C GLU A 229 16.61 10.82 -38.66
N ASN A 230 17.94 10.77 -38.80
CA ASN A 230 18.63 10.60 -40.08
C ASN A 230 18.34 9.25 -40.78
N TYR A 231 17.82 8.27 -40.04
CA TYR A 231 17.57 6.91 -40.52
C TYR A 231 16.09 6.52 -40.46
N GLY A 232 15.24 7.34 -39.81
CA GLY A 232 13.81 7.08 -39.64
C GLY A 232 13.49 5.86 -38.77
N ILE A 233 14.38 5.53 -37.82
CA ILE A 233 14.26 4.33 -36.98
C ILE A 233 14.29 4.66 -35.49
N ASP A 234 13.58 3.85 -34.71
CA ASP A 234 13.64 3.83 -33.25
C ASP A 234 14.45 2.64 -32.75
N LEU A 235 15.39 2.92 -31.84
CA LEU A 235 16.27 1.95 -31.21
C LEU A 235 15.98 1.90 -29.70
N ILE A 236 15.54 0.74 -29.22
CA ILE A 236 15.27 0.48 -27.80
C ILE A 236 16.28 -0.54 -27.29
N LEU A 237 17.15 -0.11 -26.37
CA LEU A 237 18.19 -0.94 -25.77
C LEU A 237 17.71 -1.53 -24.45
N GLY A 238 17.05 -2.70 -24.45
CA GLY A 238 16.62 -3.35 -23.21
C GLY A 238 17.79 -3.80 -22.33
N CYS A 239 17.74 -3.53 -21.03
CA CYS A 239 18.75 -3.96 -20.04
C CYS A 239 18.92 -5.49 -19.99
N ASN A 240 17.90 -6.22 -20.44
CA ASN A 240 17.90 -7.67 -20.51
C ASN A 240 18.64 -8.27 -21.71
N GLY A 241 19.20 -7.42 -22.57
CA GLY A 241 19.85 -7.85 -23.80
C GLY A 241 18.86 -8.12 -24.94
N PHE A 242 17.58 -7.78 -24.78
CA PHE A 242 16.64 -7.73 -25.89
C PHE A 242 16.63 -6.31 -26.45
N ILE A 243 17.04 -6.16 -27.72
CA ILE A 243 17.16 -4.88 -28.41
C ILE A 243 16.13 -4.84 -29.53
N TRP A 244 15.37 -3.76 -29.60
CA TRP A 244 14.40 -3.53 -30.66
C TRP A 244 14.90 -2.46 -31.63
N VAL A 245 14.78 -2.72 -32.93
CA VAL A 245 15.03 -1.76 -34.01
C VAL A 245 13.78 -1.72 -34.90
N GLY A 246 13.09 -0.59 -34.96
CA GLY A 246 11.84 -0.46 -35.72
C GLY A 246 11.71 0.86 -36.45
N GLU A 247 10.69 0.96 -37.29
CA GLU A 247 10.25 2.22 -37.90
C GLU A 247 9.85 3.22 -36.81
N HIS A 248 10.18 4.50 -36.99
CA HIS A 248 9.79 5.53 -36.04
C HIS A 248 8.26 5.70 -35.97
N VAL A 249 7.73 5.77 -34.76
CA VAL A 249 6.31 6.07 -34.51
C VAL A 249 6.24 7.38 -33.72
N GLU A 250 5.69 8.43 -34.33
CA GLU A 250 5.43 9.69 -33.63
C GLU A 250 4.39 9.46 -32.53
N VAL A 251 4.80 9.65 -31.28
CA VAL A 251 3.87 9.65 -30.13
C VAL A 251 3.33 11.07 -29.99
N THR A 252 2.12 11.32 -30.47
CA THR A 252 1.41 12.59 -30.24
C THR A 252 1.05 12.72 -28.76
N ASP A 253 1.74 13.64 -28.07
CA ASP A 253 1.47 14.01 -26.68
C ASP A 253 0.23 14.93 -26.67
N ASP A 254 -0.94 14.36 -26.43
CA ASP A 254 -2.26 15.02 -26.59
C ASP A 254 -2.61 15.99 -25.44
N MET A 255 -1.66 16.82 -24.98
CA MET A 255 -1.82 17.70 -23.82
C MET A 255 -1.44 19.18 -24.05
N LEU A 256 -1.48 19.68 -25.28
CA LEU A 256 -1.49 21.13 -25.55
C LEU A 256 -2.45 21.47 -26.69
N VAL A 257 -3.76 21.51 -26.39
CA VAL A 257 -4.74 22.15 -27.28
C VAL A 257 -5.01 23.57 -26.77
N ASP A 258 -4.32 24.51 -27.39
CA ASP A 258 -4.62 25.94 -27.28
C ASP A 258 -6.00 26.21 -27.90
N HIS A 259 -6.85 26.91 -27.16
CA HIS A 259 -8.16 27.35 -27.62
C HIS A 259 -8.02 28.32 -28.80
N LYS A 260 -8.34 27.88 -30.03
CA LYS A 260 -8.99 28.74 -31.04
C LYS A 260 -9.96 27.98 -31.95
N SER A 261 -11.19 28.50 -31.93
CA SER A 261 -12.18 28.52 -33.02
C SER A 261 -13.06 27.30 -33.23
N GLN A 262 -14.29 27.46 -32.73
CA GLN A 262 -15.53 26.81 -33.16
C GLN A 262 -15.65 26.79 -34.70
N GLN A 263 -16.05 25.65 -35.27
CA GLN A 263 -17.32 25.51 -36.01
C GLN A 263 -17.51 24.08 -36.57
N HIS A 264 -18.79 23.70 -36.60
CA HIS A 264 -19.43 22.55 -37.23
C HIS A 264 -19.56 21.22 -36.46
N ASP A 265 -20.77 21.08 -35.92
CA ASP A 265 -21.49 19.85 -35.63
C ASP A 265 -21.37 18.81 -36.75
N THR A 266 -21.02 17.58 -36.39
CA THR A 266 -21.85 16.39 -36.69
C THR A 266 -21.41 15.21 -35.83
N LYS A 267 -22.35 14.68 -35.03
CA LYS A 267 -22.27 13.34 -34.46
C LYS A 267 -22.28 12.32 -35.61
N ALA A 268 -21.32 11.40 -35.63
CA ALA A 268 -21.41 10.17 -36.40
C ALA A 268 -20.75 9.02 -35.62
N ASP A 269 -21.56 8.00 -35.38
CA ASP A 269 -21.17 6.68 -34.91
C ASP A 269 -20.00 6.11 -35.71
N LYS A 270 -18.99 5.55 -35.03
CA LYS A 270 -17.97 4.69 -35.65
C LYS A 270 -18.10 3.26 -35.14
N ASN A 271 -19.17 2.61 -35.58
CA ASN A 271 -19.20 1.16 -35.82
C ASN A 271 -19.57 0.97 -37.30
N SER A 272 -18.56 0.98 -38.17
CA SER A 272 -18.58 0.34 -39.49
C SER A 272 -17.21 0.52 -40.14
N ILE A 273 -16.42 -0.55 -40.09
CA ILE A 273 -15.21 -0.69 -40.90
C ILE A 273 -15.67 -1.20 -42.28
N SER A 274 -15.43 -0.43 -43.33
CA SER A 274 -15.54 -0.92 -44.71
C SER A 274 -14.26 -1.71 -45.10
N PRO A 275 -14.36 -2.71 -45.99
CA PRO A 275 -13.25 -3.63 -46.28
C PRO A 275 -12.14 -3.04 -47.17
N GLU A 276 -12.21 -1.77 -47.55
CA GLU A 276 -11.34 -1.20 -48.61
C GLU A 276 -10.11 -0.41 -48.08
N ASP A 277 -9.98 -0.19 -46.77
CA ASP A 277 -8.84 0.53 -46.18
C ASP A 277 -7.70 -0.37 -45.66
N GLN A 278 -7.72 -1.68 -45.95
CA GLN A 278 -6.69 -2.62 -45.47
C GLN A 278 -5.40 -2.66 -46.33
N GLU A 279 -5.32 -1.93 -47.45
CA GLU A 279 -4.27 -2.14 -48.46
C GLU A 279 -3.08 -1.14 -48.50
N LYS A 280 -2.87 -0.29 -47.49
CA LYS A 280 -1.67 0.61 -47.47
C LYS A 280 -0.97 0.68 -46.13
N ASN A 281 -0.14 -0.32 -45.81
CA ASN A 281 0.71 -0.30 -44.59
C ASN A 281 2.06 -1.02 -44.79
N TYR A 282 2.81 -0.69 -45.84
CA TYR A 282 4.16 -1.20 -46.04
C TYR A 282 5.22 -0.21 -45.52
N THR A 283 6.13 -0.68 -44.65
CA THR A 283 7.34 0.07 -44.30
C THR A 283 8.16 0.31 -45.56
N THR A 284 8.63 1.55 -45.75
CA THR A 284 9.40 1.92 -46.95
C THR A 284 10.67 1.07 -47.09
N GLN A 285 11.09 0.80 -48.33
CA GLN A 285 12.29 0.00 -48.59
C GLN A 285 13.54 0.61 -47.92
N GLN A 286 13.67 1.94 -47.97
CA GLN A 286 14.78 2.67 -47.36
C GLN A 286 14.83 2.45 -45.84
N THR A 287 13.70 2.60 -45.15
CA THR A 287 13.62 2.38 -43.70
C THR A 287 13.93 0.93 -43.34
N ARG A 288 13.45 -0.04 -44.13
CA ARG A 288 13.74 -1.47 -43.92
C ARG A 288 15.23 -1.78 -44.08
N GLU A 289 15.91 -1.19 -45.07
CA GLU A 289 17.35 -1.32 -45.24
C GLU A 289 18.12 -0.75 -44.04
N ASN A 290 17.69 0.41 -43.52
CA ASN A 290 18.27 1.02 -42.31
C ASN A 290 18.08 0.14 -41.06
N ILE A 291 16.89 -0.46 -40.88
CA ILE A 291 16.62 -1.40 -39.79
C ILE A 291 17.57 -2.60 -39.89
N CYS A 292 17.68 -3.23 -41.06
CA CYS A 292 18.54 -4.40 -41.24
C CYS A 292 20.04 -4.09 -41.07
N ARG A 293 20.50 -2.93 -41.57
CA ARG A 293 21.89 -2.48 -41.42
C ARG A 293 22.24 -2.25 -39.95
N THR A 294 21.37 -1.58 -39.21
CA THR A 294 21.53 -1.33 -37.76
C THR A 294 21.51 -2.63 -36.97
N ALA A 295 20.60 -3.55 -37.32
CA ALA A 295 20.53 -4.87 -36.69
C ALA A 295 21.80 -5.71 -36.92
N ASN A 296 22.36 -5.69 -38.14
CA ASN A 296 23.59 -6.41 -38.44
C ASN A 296 24.81 -5.79 -37.75
N ALA A 297 24.85 -4.46 -37.59
CA ALA A 297 25.88 -3.80 -36.77
C ALA A 297 25.84 -4.31 -35.31
N ILE A 298 24.64 -4.40 -34.71
CA ILE A 298 24.47 -4.94 -33.34
C ILE A 298 24.92 -6.41 -33.25
N ARG A 299 24.55 -7.24 -34.22
CA ARG A 299 24.99 -8.65 -34.29
C ARG A 299 26.52 -8.79 -34.40
N ALA A 300 27.17 -7.96 -35.23
CA ALA A 300 28.62 -7.93 -35.36
C ALA A 300 29.31 -7.53 -34.04
N LEU A 301 28.82 -6.49 -33.38
CA LEU A 301 29.33 -6.05 -32.08
C LEU A 301 29.13 -7.11 -30.98
N SER A 302 27.98 -7.77 -30.97
CA SER A 302 27.69 -8.88 -30.05
C SER A 302 28.63 -10.07 -30.25
N THR A 303 28.91 -10.41 -31.52
CA THR A 303 29.82 -11.51 -31.89
C THR A 303 31.26 -11.23 -31.41
N LEU A 304 31.70 -9.97 -31.47
CA LEU A 304 33.00 -9.52 -30.98
C LEU A 304 33.04 -9.29 -29.45
N GLY A 305 31.89 -9.34 -28.77
CA GLY A 305 31.78 -9.12 -27.33
C GLY A 305 32.04 -7.67 -26.91
N PHE A 306 31.78 -6.69 -27.79
CA PHE A 306 31.92 -5.28 -27.47
C PHE A 306 30.66 -4.70 -26.82
N SER A 307 30.82 -3.68 -25.97
CA SER A 307 29.68 -3.04 -25.31
C SER A 307 28.79 -2.32 -26.32
N ILE A 308 27.50 -2.56 -26.24
CA ILE A 308 26.51 -2.04 -27.17
C ILE A 308 26.02 -0.70 -26.62
N THR A 309 26.46 0.39 -27.25
CA THR A 309 25.97 1.76 -27.01
C THR A 309 25.61 2.39 -28.35
N VAL A 310 24.71 3.38 -28.35
CA VAL A 310 24.29 4.06 -29.57
C VAL A 310 25.49 4.60 -30.34
N GLU A 311 26.46 5.21 -29.65
CA GLU A 311 27.67 5.75 -30.29
C GLU A 311 28.40 4.67 -31.12
N VAL A 312 28.62 3.49 -30.54
CA VAL A 312 29.35 2.39 -31.19
C VAL A 312 28.51 1.75 -32.31
N ILE A 313 27.19 1.66 -32.14
CA ILE A 313 26.28 1.17 -33.19
C ILE A 313 26.35 2.11 -34.39
N MET A 314 26.18 3.42 -34.18
CA MET A 314 26.20 4.40 -35.26
C MET A 314 27.55 4.44 -35.97
N GLU A 315 28.66 4.41 -35.24
CA GLU A 315 30.00 4.33 -35.85
C GLU A 315 30.21 3.07 -36.71
N THR A 316 29.54 1.97 -36.36
CA THR A 316 29.57 0.70 -37.12
C THR A 316 28.66 0.75 -38.34
N VAL A 317 27.49 1.38 -38.22
CA VAL A 317 26.60 1.68 -39.35
C VAL A 317 27.30 2.60 -40.34
N ASP A 318 27.92 3.68 -39.88
CA ASP A 318 28.68 4.61 -40.71
C ASP A 318 29.89 3.92 -41.35
N LEU A 319 30.54 2.98 -40.65
CA LEU A 319 31.60 2.15 -41.24
C LEU A 319 31.07 1.33 -42.43
N SER A 320 29.94 0.65 -42.25
CA SER A 320 29.32 -0.14 -43.32
C SER A 320 28.96 0.70 -44.53
N SER A 321 28.45 1.93 -44.32
CA SER A 321 28.14 2.89 -45.37
C SER A 321 29.41 3.42 -46.06
N SER A 322 30.47 3.72 -45.30
CA SER A 322 31.73 4.25 -45.85
C SER A 322 32.49 3.26 -46.72
N ILE A 323 32.38 1.96 -46.41
CA ILE A 323 33.02 0.87 -47.16
C ILE A 323 32.06 0.33 -48.25
N ASN A 324 30.81 0.82 -48.28
CA ASN A 324 29.75 0.39 -49.18
C ASN A 324 29.51 -1.13 -49.15
N VAL A 325 29.50 -1.71 -47.94
CA VAL A 325 29.26 -3.14 -47.73
C VAL A 325 27.77 -3.43 -47.86
N ALA A 326 27.42 -4.46 -48.60
CA ALA A 326 26.02 -4.88 -48.71
C ALA A 326 25.50 -5.40 -47.36
N ILE A 327 24.21 -5.19 -47.08
CA ILE A 327 23.63 -5.52 -45.76
C ILE A 327 23.87 -6.99 -45.37
N HIS A 328 23.77 -7.92 -46.33
CA HIS A 328 23.97 -9.35 -46.10
C HIS A 328 25.43 -9.73 -45.84
N GLU A 329 26.40 -8.92 -46.28
CA GLU A 329 27.84 -9.15 -46.10
C GLU A 329 28.37 -8.59 -44.77
N MET A 330 27.58 -7.77 -44.07
CA MET A 330 27.97 -7.19 -42.76
C MET A 330 28.22 -8.24 -41.68
N LEU A 331 27.66 -9.44 -41.80
CA LEU A 331 27.94 -10.54 -40.87
C LEU A 331 29.16 -11.37 -41.31
N GLY A 332 29.79 -11.01 -42.43
CA GLY A 332 30.96 -11.70 -42.95
C GLY A 332 32.22 -11.47 -42.10
N ALA A 333 33.16 -12.42 -42.22
CA ALA A 333 34.42 -12.44 -41.49
C ALA A 333 35.23 -11.14 -41.66
N GLU A 334 35.26 -10.59 -42.87
CA GLU A 334 36.01 -9.35 -43.18
C GLU A 334 35.45 -8.14 -42.45
N PHE A 335 34.12 -7.98 -42.44
CA PHE A 335 33.49 -6.85 -41.76
C PHE A 335 33.69 -6.94 -40.24
N CYS A 336 33.56 -8.13 -39.64
CA CYS A 336 33.84 -8.31 -38.21
C CYS A 336 35.29 -7.93 -37.84
N VAL A 337 36.27 -8.28 -38.68
CA VAL A 337 37.69 -7.91 -38.47
C VAL A 337 37.85 -6.38 -38.52
N LEU A 338 37.25 -5.73 -39.51
CA LEU A 338 37.30 -4.27 -39.66
C LEU A 338 36.66 -3.53 -38.48
N VAL A 339 35.53 -4.04 -37.97
CA VAL A 339 34.89 -3.50 -36.76
C VAL A 339 35.82 -3.60 -35.56
N ALA A 340 36.51 -4.73 -35.39
CA ALA A 340 37.50 -4.91 -34.32
C ALA A 340 38.70 -3.95 -34.44
N GLU A 341 39.21 -3.75 -35.66
CA GLU A 341 40.29 -2.81 -35.93
C GLU A 341 39.88 -1.36 -35.63
N LYS A 342 38.68 -0.95 -36.09
CA LYS A 342 38.13 0.39 -35.82
C LYS A 342 37.92 0.63 -34.33
N GLU A 343 37.36 -0.35 -33.61
CA GLU A 343 37.17 -0.27 -32.16
C GLU A 343 38.52 -0.15 -31.40
N ALA A 344 39.55 -0.88 -31.84
CA ALA A 344 40.90 -0.78 -31.28
C ALA A 344 41.52 0.61 -31.49
N VAL A 345 41.30 1.22 -32.67
CA VAL A 345 41.72 2.60 -32.95
C VAL A 345 40.95 3.58 -32.06
N ARG A 346 39.63 3.47 -32.00
CA ARG A 346 38.75 4.33 -31.19
C ARG A 346 39.17 4.37 -29.72
N ARG A 347 39.40 3.20 -29.09
CA ARG A 347 39.85 3.11 -27.69
C ARG A 347 41.27 3.62 -27.48
N SER A 348 42.13 3.59 -28.51
CA SER A 348 43.47 4.17 -28.43
C SER A 348 43.46 5.71 -28.46
N MET A 349 42.53 6.32 -29.20
CA MET A 349 42.39 7.79 -29.29
C MET A 349 41.76 8.40 -28.03
N THR A 350 40.78 7.72 -27.41
CA THR A 350 40.14 8.20 -26.17
C THR A 350 41.11 8.23 -24.98
N LYS A 351 42.13 7.36 -24.96
CA LYS A 351 43.18 7.36 -23.93
C LYS A 351 44.17 8.52 -24.09
N LYS A 352 44.51 8.92 -25.33
CA LYS A 352 45.34 10.11 -25.61
C LYS A 352 44.67 11.42 -25.12
N LYS A 353 43.35 11.56 -25.30
CA LYS A 353 42.58 12.71 -24.76
C LYS A 353 42.51 12.79 -23.23
N ARG A 354 42.71 11.69 -22.50
CA ARG A 354 42.75 11.68 -21.02
C ARG A 354 44.14 11.97 -20.44
N VAL A 355 45.19 11.88 -21.25
CA VAL A 355 46.59 12.10 -20.81
C VAL A 355 47.15 13.42 -21.34
N GLY A 356 46.58 13.99 -22.41
CA GLY A 356 46.96 15.31 -22.94
C GLY A 356 45.78 16.29 -22.92
N SER A 357 45.70 17.10 -21.87
CA SER A 357 44.96 18.38 -21.91
C SER A 357 45.68 19.43 -21.06
N PHE A 358 46.82 19.89 -21.57
CA PHE A 358 47.31 21.25 -21.43
C PHE A 358 48.05 21.58 -22.74
N GLU A 359 47.34 22.22 -23.67
CA GLU A 359 47.77 23.39 -24.44
C GLU A 359 46.87 23.62 -25.66
N SER A 360 46.71 24.90 -25.96
CA SER A 360 45.79 25.55 -26.89
C SER A 360 46.00 25.19 -28.36
N GLY A 361 44.91 25.19 -29.13
CA GLY A 361 44.97 25.21 -30.60
C GLY A 361 43.60 25.11 -31.26
N SER A 362 43.14 26.21 -31.85
CA SER A 362 41.88 26.41 -32.55
C SER A 362 41.67 25.53 -33.79
N MET A 363 40.44 25.04 -34.00
CA MET A 363 39.80 25.08 -35.33
C MET A 363 38.27 24.96 -35.21
N LYS A 364 37.55 25.96 -35.71
CA LYS A 364 36.08 26.01 -35.84
C LYS A 364 35.64 25.23 -37.07
N ILE A 365 34.61 24.40 -36.94
CA ILE A 365 33.61 24.20 -38.00
C ILE A 365 32.22 24.32 -37.36
N ARG A 366 31.43 25.22 -37.94
CA ARG A 366 30.05 25.59 -37.60
C ARG A 366 29.09 24.51 -38.09
N CYS A 367 28.07 24.17 -37.31
CA CYS A 367 26.67 24.15 -37.74
C CYS A 367 25.73 24.21 -36.51
N ASN A 368 24.68 25.01 -36.64
CA ASN A 368 23.74 25.43 -35.60
C ASN A 368 22.61 24.39 -35.40
N ALA A 369 22.28 24.09 -34.15
CA ALA A 369 20.90 23.96 -33.65
C ALA A 369 20.93 23.98 -32.12
N GLY A 370 20.05 24.79 -31.51
CA GLY A 370 20.14 25.22 -30.11
C GLY A 370 19.74 24.16 -29.09
N VAL A 371 20.51 24.09 -28.00
CA VAL A 371 20.16 23.32 -26.80
C VAL A 371 20.14 24.26 -25.60
N THR A 372 18.95 24.39 -25.00
CA THR A 372 18.72 24.98 -23.68
C THR A 372 19.28 24.06 -22.58
N LYS A 373 20.01 24.64 -21.62
CA LYS A 373 20.60 23.98 -20.44
C LYS A 373 19.53 23.32 -19.53
N PRO A 374 19.93 22.34 -18.69
CA PRO A 374 20.08 22.70 -17.27
C PRO A 374 21.34 22.15 -16.56
N SER A 375 21.91 23.05 -15.74
CA SER A 375 22.49 22.90 -14.39
C SER A 375 22.96 21.53 -13.87
N PHE A 376 24.28 21.42 -13.71
CA PHE A 376 24.94 20.50 -12.77
C PHE A 376 25.36 21.26 -11.50
N LEU A 377 24.97 20.79 -10.33
CA LEU A 377 25.57 21.14 -9.05
C LEU A 377 26.49 19.99 -8.59
N LEU A 378 27.70 20.39 -8.22
CA LEU A 378 28.81 19.59 -7.70
C LEU A 378 28.53 19.11 -6.28
N VAL A 379 28.92 17.88 -5.97
CA VAL A 379 29.30 17.47 -4.61
C VAL A 379 30.66 16.78 -4.72
N HIS A 380 31.67 17.44 -4.15
CA HIS A 380 33.01 16.91 -3.90
C HIS A 380 32.99 16.04 -2.63
N SER A 381 33.79 14.99 -2.62
CA SER A 381 34.21 14.28 -1.40
C SER A 381 35.74 14.15 -1.41
N GLU A 382 36.39 14.83 -0.46
CA GLU A 382 37.83 14.73 -0.19
C GLU A 382 38.18 13.54 0.70
N LEU A 383 39.44 13.09 0.58
CA LEU A 383 40.09 11.96 1.26
C LEU A 383 40.74 12.37 2.61
N PRO A 384 41.18 11.40 3.45
CA PRO A 384 41.36 11.58 4.90
C PRO A 384 42.80 11.82 5.37
N ALA A 385 42.95 12.29 6.62
CA ALA A 385 44.22 12.31 7.36
C ALA A 385 44.02 11.79 8.81
N LEU A 386 45.11 11.24 9.36
CA LEU A 386 45.24 10.34 10.50
C LEU A 386 45.38 11.02 11.89
N THR A 387 45.18 10.18 12.92
CA THR A 387 45.84 10.06 14.25
C THR A 387 45.35 10.78 15.53
N SER A 388 44.99 9.90 16.48
CA SER A 388 45.32 9.80 17.94
C SER A 388 44.74 10.78 18.97
N LEU A 389 43.95 10.26 19.94
CA LEU A 389 44.34 9.93 21.33
C LEU A 389 43.09 9.65 22.21
N LYS A 390 43.15 8.55 22.98
CA LYS A 390 42.27 8.18 24.12
C LYS A 390 42.69 8.99 25.38
N PRO A 391 41.86 9.21 26.43
CA PRO A 391 41.45 8.16 27.40
C PRO A 391 40.03 8.34 28.04
N GLN A 392 39.25 7.26 28.29
CA GLN A 392 39.06 6.46 29.54
C GLN A 392 37.77 6.78 30.34
N PHE A 393 36.98 5.72 30.59
CA PHE A 393 36.19 5.27 31.78
C PHE A 393 35.34 6.30 32.60
N THR A 394 34.18 5.99 33.22
CA THR A 394 33.57 4.76 33.75
C THR A 394 32.06 4.99 34.04
N SER A 395 31.34 3.88 34.16
CA SER A 395 29.95 3.59 34.59
C SER A 395 29.35 4.31 35.81
N ILE A 396 28.00 4.46 35.86
CA ILE A 396 27.06 3.84 36.82
C ILE A 396 25.59 4.21 36.47
N SER A 397 24.69 3.39 37.01
CA SER A 397 23.32 2.99 36.67
C SER A 397 22.15 3.87 37.15
N THR A 398 20.97 3.47 36.65
CA THR A 398 19.61 3.44 37.26
C THR A 398 18.71 4.69 37.28
N LEU A 399 17.44 4.39 36.92
CA LEU A 399 16.15 5.00 37.30
C LEU A 399 15.47 6.02 36.34
N CYS A 400 14.46 5.47 35.67
CA CYS A 400 13.05 5.91 35.62
C CYS A 400 12.63 7.23 34.96
N ASN A 401 11.65 7.04 34.07
CA ASN A 401 10.40 7.79 33.86
C ASN A 401 10.28 8.78 32.69
N ARG A 402 9.19 8.54 31.93
CA ARG A 402 8.37 9.45 31.12
C ARG A 402 8.99 10.01 29.83
N GLU A 403 8.63 9.42 28.70
CA GLU A 403 8.71 10.09 27.40
C GLU A 403 7.33 10.60 26.96
N LYS A 404 7.12 11.90 27.19
CA LYS A 404 6.26 12.76 26.38
C LYS A 404 7.09 13.19 25.17
N LEU A 405 6.61 12.92 23.96
CA LEU A 405 7.26 13.34 22.73
C LEU A 405 6.93 14.82 22.46
N ILE A 406 7.86 15.72 22.77
CA ILE A 406 7.90 17.10 22.25
C ILE A 406 9.13 17.21 21.37
N GLY A 407 8.93 17.65 20.13
CA GLY A 407 9.99 17.90 19.17
C GLY A 407 10.81 19.15 19.50
N LEU A 408 12.08 19.12 19.09
CA LEU A 408 13.00 20.25 18.86
C LEU A 408 14.19 19.66 18.08
N ILE A 409 14.38 19.98 16.80
CA ILE A 409 15.10 21.15 16.28
C ILE A 409 16.36 21.46 17.10
N THR A 410 17.50 20.90 16.69
CA THR A 410 18.83 21.36 17.09
C THR A 410 19.43 22.22 15.99
N ARG A 411 19.61 23.50 16.31
CA ARG A 411 20.49 24.45 15.63
C ARG A 411 21.82 24.46 16.39
N CYS A 412 22.95 24.34 15.70
CA CYS A 412 24.24 24.84 16.18
C CYS A 412 24.82 25.82 15.16
N GLN A 413 24.98 27.07 15.60
CA GLN A 413 25.75 28.16 14.99
C GLN A 413 27.26 27.92 15.27
N TYR A 414 28.21 28.41 14.47
CA TYR A 414 28.84 29.76 14.47
C TYR A 414 29.96 29.70 13.37
N SER A 415 30.51 30.75 12.76
CA SER A 415 30.83 32.12 13.19
C SER A 415 31.17 32.99 11.96
N VAL A 416 30.83 34.28 11.98
CA VAL A 416 31.70 35.37 11.49
C VAL A 416 31.49 36.60 12.38
N SER A 417 32.59 37.03 13.00
CA SER A 417 32.84 38.29 13.72
C SER A 417 32.44 39.51 12.86
N GLY A 418 31.82 40.60 13.30
CA GLY A 418 31.78 41.27 14.60
C GLY A 418 32.24 42.74 14.44
N ARG A 419 31.34 43.70 14.71
CA ARG A 419 31.51 45.16 15.03
C ARG A 419 31.13 46.14 13.89
N ARG A 420 30.44 47.27 14.13
CA ARG A 420 30.04 48.00 15.36
C ARG A 420 28.86 48.95 15.02
N SER A 421 27.95 49.15 15.97
CA SER A 421 26.90 50.17 15.95
C SER A 421 27.45 51.59 16.21
N ALA A 422 26.80 52.63 15.67
CA ALA A 422 26.32 53.80 16.43
C ALA A 422 25.59 54.83 15.55
N THR A 423 24.47 55.29 16.08
CA THR A 423 23.56 56.39 15.69
C THR A 423 24.20 57.79 15.84
N SER A 424 23.80 58.76 15.02
CA SER A 424 23.37 60.10 15.49
C SER A 424 22.80 60.98 14.36
N TYR A 425 21.82 61.79 14.74
CA TYR A 425 20.99 62.73 13.98
C TYR A 425 21.68 64.07 13.65
N LYS A 426 21.20 64.73 12.59
CA LYS A 426 20.99 66.19 12.32
C LYS A 426 20.92 66.37 10.79
N GLY A 427 20.06 67.13 10.12
CA GLY A 427 19.13 68.20 10.48
C GLY A 427 19.20 69.30 9.39
N SER A 428 18.17 69.38 8.54
CA SER A 428 17.59 70.55 7.82
C SER A 428 18.42 71.57 6.99
N SER A 429 17.96 71.86 5.76
CA SER A 429 17.63 73.18 5.14
C SER A 429 17.39 72.96 3.62
N VAL A 430 16.26 73.27 2.96
CA VAL A 430 15.56 74.57 2.67
C VAL A 430 16.52 75.55 1.97
N SER A 431 16.33 76.13 0.77
CA SER A 431 15.23 76.28 -0.19
C SER A 431 15.70 76.99 -1.48
N LYS A 432 15.00 76.76 -2.61
CA LYS A 432 14.59 77.72 -3.70
C LYS A 432 15.73 78.36 -4.55
N THR A 433 15.61 78.65 -5.85
CA THR A 433 14.50 79.04 -6.75
C THR A 433 14.92 78.94 -8.23
N ASN A 434 13.96 78.57 -9.10
CA ASN A 434 13.60 79.04 -10.47
C ASN A 434 14.71 79.35 -11.51
N THR A 435 14.59 78.96 -12.79
CA THR A 435 13.57 79.45 -13.75
C THR A 435 13.33 78.48 -14.93
N SER A 436 12.09 78.51 -15.41
CA SER A 436 11.45 77.79 -16.52
C SER A 436 12.02 78.03 -17.93
N LEU A 437 11.89 77.05 -18.83
CA LEU A 437 11.48 77.27 -20.22
C LEU A 437 10.74 76.04 -20.80
N ILE A 438 9.87 76.36 -21.76
CA ILE A 438 8.71 75.64 -22.27
C ILE A 438 9.05 74.50 -23.25
N GLY A 439 8.37 73.37 -23.06
CA GLY A 439 7.67 72.58 -24.09
C GLY A 439 8.42 72.08 -25.33
N ARG A 440 8.61 70.76 -25.39
CA ARG A 440 8.33 69.98 -26.62
C ARG A 440 7.88 68.58 -26.24
N ARG A 441 6.65 68.24 -26.65
CA ARG A 441 6.20 66.86 -26.81
C ARG A 441 7.14 66.21 -27.80
N ASP A 442 7.76 65.10 -27.42
CA ASP A 442 8.18 64.10 -28.38
C ASP A 442 7.51 62.77 -28.03
N ARG A 443 6.59 62.36 -28.92
CA ARG A 443 6.04 61.02 -28.97
C ARG A 443 7.14 60.16 -29.57
N GLY A 444 7.88 59.45 -28.72
CA GLY A 444 8.91 58.50 -29.14
C GLY A 444 8.60 57.09 -28.66
N SER A 445 7.92 56.32 -29.51
CA SER A 445 7.92 54.85 -29.58
C SER A 445 7.55 54.05 -28.33
N SER A 446 6.24 53.81 -28.22
CA SER A 446 5.66 52.62 -27.63
C SER A 446 6.25 51.33 -28.25
N SER A 447 7.02 50.55 -27.49
CA SER A 447 7.10 49.10 -27.69
C SER A 447 6.10 48.44 -26.75
N LEU A 448 4.93 48.08 -27.28
CA LEU A 448 3.80 47.50 -26.52
C LEU A 448 4.03 46.05 -26.04
N TYR A 449 5.27 45.56 -26.00
CA TYR A 449 5.61 44.23 -25.48
C TYR A 449 7.02 44.21 -24.89
N SER A 450 7.21 44.88 -23.75
CA SER A 450 8.32 44.53 -22.84
C SER A 450 7.84 43.38 -21.96
N ARG A 451 8.29 42.15 -22.24
CA ARG A 451 8.02 41.02 -21.34
C ARG A 451 8.64 41.35 -19.97
N PRO A 452 7.85 41.37 -18.88
CA PRO A 452 8.41 41.59 -17.56
C PRO A 452 9.46 40.52 -17.27
N SER A 453 10.58 40.93 -16.68
CA SER A 453 11.65 40.01 -16.31
C SER A 453 11.15 39.01 -15.27
N LEU A 454 11.72 37.80 -15.23
CA LEU A 454 11.37 36.79 -14.23
C LEU A 454 11.54 37.30 -12.79
N LEU A 455 12.43 38.28 -12.58
CA LEU A 455 12.66 38.92 -11.29
C LEU A 455 11.52 39.90 -10.93
N GLU A 456 11.06 40.70 -11.89
CA GLU A 456 9.89 41.59 -11.71
C GLU A 456 8.62 40.77 -11.42
N MET A 457 8.36 39.71 -12.18
CA MET A 457 7.22 38.82 -11.95
C MET A 457 7.28 38.13 -10.57
N LYS A 458 8.49 37.78 -10.09
CA LYS A 458 8.67 37.17 -8.77
C LYS A 458 8.43 38.19 -7.65
N ASN A 459 8.90 39.42 -7.82
CA ASN A 459 8.70 40.51 -6.87
C ASN A 459 7.22 40.90 -6.77
N GLU A 460 6.52 41.03 -7.91
CA GLU A 460 5.07 41.29 -7.95
C GLU A 460 4.27 40.20 -7.22
N ARG A 461 4.64 38.92 -7.41
CA ARG A 461 4.01 37.79 -6.68
C ARG A 461 4.27 37.87 -5.18
N MET A 462 5.46 38.25 -4.74
CA MET A 462 5.78 38.42 -3.32
C MET A 462 5.00 39.58 -2.70
N GLU A 463 4.84 40.70 -3.41
CA GLU A 463 4.05 41.84 -2.94
C GLU A 463 2.55 41.51 -2.85
N ILE A 464 2.00 40.81 -3.85
CA ILE A 464 0.61 40.33 -3.81
C ILE A 464 0.40 39.40 -2.62
N ARG A 465 1.32 38.45 -2.41
CA ARG A 465 1.26 37.51 -1.29
C ARG A 465 1.32 38.22 0.06
N ALA A 466 2.17 39.23 0.21
CA ALA A 466 2.27 40.03 1.43
C ALA A 466 0.93 40.71 1.76
N ARG A 467 0.28 41.34 0.77
CA ARG A 467 -1.05 41.96 0.95
C ARG A 467 -2.13 40.96 1.38
N VAL A 468 -2.13 39.76 0.80
CA VAL A 468 -3.07 38.69 1.18
C VAL A 468 -2.79 38.20 2.61
N TYR A 469 -1.52 38.07 2.99
CA TYR A 469 -1.13 37.63 4.34
C TYR A 469 -1.49 38.65 5.41
N ASP A 470 -1.30 39.95 5.12
CA ASP A 470 -1.70 41.03 6.04
C ASP A 470 -3.22 41.05 6.23
N PHE A 471 -3.98 40.84 5.15
CA PHE A 471 -5.44 40.68 5.23
C PHE A 471 -5.86 39.48 6.09
N LEU A 472 -5.28 38.31 5.86
CA LEU A 472 -5.59 37.08 6.61
C LEU A 472 -5.26 37.26 8.11
N ARG A 473 -4.08 37.81 8.43
CA ARG A 473 -3.71 38.14 9.81
C ARG A 473 -4.66 39.17 10.44
N GLY A 474 -5.14 40.14 9.66
CA GLY A 474 -6.13 41.12 10.11
C GLY A 474 -7.50 40.52 10.47
N ILE A 475 -7.84 39.36 9.93
CA ILE A 475 -9.04 38.59 10.30
C ILE A 475 -8.76 37.57 11.43
N GLY A 476 -7.49 37.32 11.74
CA GLY A 476 -7.08 36.33 12.75
C GLY A 476 -6.75 34.95 12.18
N ILE A 477 -6.54 34.84 10.86
CA ILE A 477 -6.06 33.61 10.21
C ILE A 477 -4.54 33.62 10.14
N VAL A 478 -3.90 32.50 10.53
CA VAL A 478 -2.44 32.32 10.51
C VAL A 478 -2.00 31.77 9.15
N PRO A 479 -1.29 32.55 8.31
CA PRO A 479 -0.99 32.15 6.93
C PRO A 479 0.32 31.35 6.78
N ASP A 480 1.03 31.04 7.86
CA ASP A 480 2.39 30.45 7.81
C ASP A 480 2.43 29.11 7.07
N GLU A 481 1.37 28.29 7.19
CA GLU A 481 1.25 27.00 6.50
C GLU A 481 0.88 27.12 5.01
N LEU A 482 0.51 28.32 4.54
CA LEU A 482 0.19 28.56 3.13
C LEU A 482 1.44 28.68 2.26
N ASP A 483 2.64 28.80 2.86
CA ASP A 483 3.93 28.98 2.18
C ASP A 483 4.19 27.91 1.11
N GLY A 484 4.45 28.37 -0.12
CA GLY A 484 4.65 27.50 -1.29
C GLY A 484 3.38 27.17 -2.08
N LEU A 485 2.19 27.51 -1.57
CA LEU A 485 0.93 27.35 -2.31
C LEU A 485 0.66 28.54 -3.24
N GLU A 486 0.09 28.29 -4.42
CA GLU A 486 -0.39 29.35 -5.30
C GLU A 486 -1.68 29.96 -4.75
N LEU A 487 -1.58 31.21 -4.30
CA LEU A 487 -2.69 31.97 -3.74
C LEU A 487 -3.34 32.87 -4.81
N PRO A 488 -4.63 33.23 -4.64
CA PRO A 488 -5.30 34.19 -5.51
C PRO A 488 -4.52 35.49 -5.68
N VAL A 489 -4.64 36.08 -6.87
CA VAL A 489 -3.95 37.31 -7.27
C VAL A 489 -4.49 38.55 -6.54
N THR A 490 -5.72 38.49 -5.99
CA THR A 490 -6.38 39.61 -5.32
C THR A 490 -6.91 39.24 -3.94
N VAL A 491 -6.91 40.23 -3.04
CA VAL A 491 -7.45 40.10 -1.67
C VAL A 491 -8.96 39.86 -1.69
N GLU A 492 -9.68 40.41 -2.68
CA GLU A 492 -11.13 40.22 -2.85
C GLU A 492 -11.50 38.75 -3.08
N VAL A 493 -10.73 38.01 -3.89
CA VAL A 493 -10.98 36.59 -4.11
C VAL A 493 -10.67 35.77 -2.86
N MET A 494 -9.70 36.19 -2.05
CA MET A 494 -9.44 35.55 -0.75
C MET A 494 -10.57 35.83 0.23
N ARG A 495 -11.10 37.05 0.25
CA ARG A 495 -12.28 37.41 1.04
C ARG A 495 -13.49 36.56 0.66
N GLU A 496 -13.78 36.41 -0.64
CA GLU A 496 -14.86 35.53 -1.14
C GLU A 496 -14.73 34.09 -0.61
N ARG A 497 -13.50 33.55 -0.55
CA ARG A 497 -13.25 32.21 0.00
C ARG A 497 -13.54 32.13 1.50
N VAL A 498 -13.07 33.10 2.27
CA VAL A 498 -13.30 33.16 3.72
C VAL A 498 -14.79 33.34 4.03
N ASP A 499 -15.46 34.27 3.34
CA ASP A 499 -16.89 34.52 3.50
C ASP A 499 -17.72 33.28 3.12
N PHE A 500 -17.32 32.55 2.06
CA PHE A 500 -17.98 31.30 1.69
C PHE A 500 -17.86 30.23 2.79
N LEU A 501 -16.68 30.06 3.38
CA LEU A 501 -16.48 29.11 4.49
C LEU A 501 -17.26 29.53 5.75
N HIS A 502 -17.34 30.83 6.04
CA HIS A 502 -18.19 31.35 7.12
C HIS A 502 -19.67 31.11 6.87
N ASN A 503 -20.15 31.29 5.64
CA ASN A 503 -21.53 30.99 5.26
C ASN A 503 -21.87 29.49 5.37
N LEU A 504 -20.85 28.60 5.32
CA LEU A 504 -20.99 27.17 5.62
C LEU A 504 -20.95 26.85 7.12
N GLY A 505 -20.78 27.85 7.99
CA GLY A 505 -20.76 27.71 9.44
C GLY A 505 -19.38 27.40 10.05
N LEU A 506 -18.30 27.47 9.27
CA LEU A 506 -16.94 27.30 9.79
C LEU A 506 -16.47 28.58 10.48
N THR A 507 -15.85 28.43 11.65
CA THR A 507 -15.26 29.54 12.41
C THR A 507 -13.84 29.85 11.94
N ILE A 508 -13.28 30.99 12.38
CA ILE A 508 -11.87 31.32 12.11
C ILE A 508 -10.94 30.27 12.74
N GLU A 509 -11.32 29.73 13.91
CA GLU A 509 -10.59 28.66 14.58
C GLU A 509 -10.57 27.38 13.73
N ASP A 510 -11.72 26.99 13.16
CA ASP A 510 -11.81 25.84 12.25
C ASP A 510 -10.90 26.02 11.02
N ILE A 511 -10.85 27.24 10.46
CA ILE A 511 -9.96 27.57 9.35
C ILE A 511 -8.49 27.51 9.77
N ASN A 512 -8.16 27.95 10.98
CA ASN A 512 -6.79 27.87 11.50
C ASN A 512 -6.35 26.43 11.82
N ASN A 513 -7.28 25.52 12.13
CA ASN A 513 -6.98 24.10 12.30
C ASN A 513 -6.59 23.42 10.96
N TYR A 514 -7.01 23.98 9.82
CA TYR A 514 -6.59 23.53 8.49
C TYR A 514 -6.53 24.70 7.48
N PRO A 515 -5.50 25.57 7.54
CA PRO A 515 -5.44 26.80 6.72
C PRO A 515 -5.39 26.53 5.22
N LEU A 516 -4.88 25.36 4.82
CA LEU A 516 -4.75 24.92 3.44
C LEU A 516 -6.08 24.94 2.67
N VAL A 517 -7.23 24.84 3.36
CA VAL A 517 -8.56 24.97 2.75
C VAL A 517 -8.72 26.25 1.93
N LEU A 518 -8.06 27.33 2.32
CA LEU A 518 -8.08 28.61 1.62
C LEU A 518 -7.38 28.57 0.26
N GLY A 519 -6.59 27.52 -0.01
CA GLY A 519 -6.04 27.22 -1.32
C GLY A 519 -7.08 26.82 -2.35
N CYS A 520 -8.21 26.24 -1.91
CA CYS A 520 -9.25 25.76 -2.80
C CYS A 520 -10.02 26.89 -3.50
N SER A 521 -10.38 26.66 -4.77
CA SER A 521 -11.31 27.55 -5.46
C SER A 521 -12.75 27.24 -5.03
N VAL A 522 -13.51 28.26 -4.64
CA VAL A 522 -14.95 28.14 -4.34
C VAL A 522 -15.70 27.47 -5.50
N LYS A 523 -15.50 28.00 -6.72
CA LYS A 523 -16.25 27.57 -7.92
C LYS A 523 -15.75 26.26 -8.53
N LYS A 524 -14.44 26.02 -8.53
CA LYS A 524 -13.87 24.82 -9.17
C LYS A 524 -13.77 23.60 -8.26
N ASN A 525 -13.71 23.80 -6.94
CA ASN A 525 -13.48 22.72 -5.98
C ASN A 525 -14.62 22.63 -4.95
N MET A 526 -14.82 23.67 -4.13
CA MET A 526 -15.72 23.59 -2.98
C MET A 526 -17.18 23.34 -3.38
N ILE A 527 -17.74 24.13 -4.29
CA ILE A 527 -19.13 23.98 -4.74
C ILE A 527 -19.36 22.60 -5.39
N PRO A 528 -18.54 22.13 -6.35
CA PRO A 528 -18.70 20.79 -6.91
C PRO A 528 -18.67 19.67 -5.87
N VAL A 529 -17.77 19.74 -4.88
CA VAL A 529 -17.69 18.73 -3.81
C VAL A 529 -18.96 18.73 -2.96
N LEU A 530 -19.43 19.90 -2.53
CA LEU A 530 -20.63 20.03 -1.70
C LEU A 530 -21.91 19.64 -2.46
N ASP A 531 -22.01 19.98 -3.75
CA ASP A 531 -23.12 19.57 -4.61
C ASP A 531 -23.12 18.05 -4.80
N TYR A 532 -21.94 17.44 -4.96
CA TYR A 532 -21.82 15.98 -5.05
C TYR A 532 -22.23 15.28 -3.74
N LEU A 533 -21.77 15.76 -2.59
CA LEU A 533 -22.18 15.22 -1.28
C LEU A 533 -23.70 15.37 -1.08
N GLY A 534 -24.28 16.51 -1.47
CA GLY A 534 -25.72 16.72 -1.45
C GLY A 534 -26.48 15.76 -2.36
N LYS A 535 -25.97 15.48 -3.57
CA LYS A 535 -26.54 14.47 -4.50
C LYS A 535 -26.49 13.05 -3.97
N LEU A 536 -25.50 12.73 -3.13
CA LEU A 536 -25.43 11.43 -2.47
C LEU A 536 -26.46 11.29 -1.34
N GLY A 537 -27.00 12.41 -0.83
CA GLY A 537 -27.97 12.43 0.27
C GLY A 537 -27.41 12.94 1.59
N VAL A 538 -26.16 13.43 1.64
CA VAL A 538 -25.60 14.06 2.85
C VAL A 538 -26.34 15.35 3.15
N ARG A 539 -26.79 15.52 4.40
CA ARG A 539 -27.63 16.67 4.78
C ARG A 539 -26.82 17.96 4.80
N LYS A 540 -27.40 19.06 4.33
CA LYS A 540 -26.74 20.38 4.40
C LYS A 540 -26.45 20.81 5.83
N SER A 541 -27.26 20.38 6.80
CA SER A 541 -27.07 20.66 8.23
C SER A 541 -25.83 19.98 8.81
N THR A 542 -25.38 18.86 8.23
CA THR A 542 -24.23 18.09 8.72
C THR A 542 -22.92 18.51 8.05
N PHE A 543 -22.96 19.33 6.99
CA PHE A 543 -21.78 19.78 6.26
C PHE A 543 -20.75 20.50 7.14
N THR A 544 -21.19 21.34 8.07
CA THR A 544 -20.27 22.05 8.97
C THR A 544 -19.46 21.06 9.80
N GLU A 545 -20.13 20.09 10.42
CA GLU A 545 -19.48 19.05 11.23
C GLU A 545 -18.62 18.10 10.39
N PHE A 546 -19.08 17.76 9.19
CA PHE A 546 -18.33 16.98 8.22
C PHE A 546 -17.00 17.66 7.87
N LEU A 547 -17.05 18.96 7.56
CA LEU A 547 -15.87 19.74 7.17
C LEU A 547 -14.94 20.02 8.35
N ARG A 548 -15.43 20.13 9.58
CA ARG A 548 -14.58 20.21 10.77
C ARG A 548 -13.73 18.96 10.96
N ARG A 549 -14.32 17.78 10.74
CA ARG A 549 -13.60 16.50 10.87
C ARG A 549 -12.68 16.20 9.68
N TYR A 550 -13.11 16.53 8.45
CA TYR A 550 -12.36 16.20 7.25
C TYR A 550 -12.34 17.35 6.21
N PRO A 551 -11.66 18.47 6.51
CA PRO A 551 -11.66 19.67 5.67
C PRO A 551 -10.93 19.47 4.33
N GLN A 552 -9.94 18.56 4.28
CA GLN A 552 -9.23 18.21 3.04
C GLN A 552 -10.13 17.68 1.92
N VAL A 553 -11.37 17.25 2.21
CA VAL A 553 -12.35 16.83 1.18
C VAL A 553 -12.57 17.91 0.12
N LEU A 554 -12.46 19.19 0.49
CA LEU A 554 -12.68 20.31 -0.42
C LEU A 554 -11.59 20.44 -1.48
N HIS A 555 -10.41 19.85 -1.26
CA HIS A 555 -9.34 19.78 -2.26
C HIS A 555 -9.56 18.66 -3.28
N ALA A 556 -10.43 17.70 -2.98
CA ALA A 556 -10.61 16.50 -3.77
C ALA A 556 -11.37 16.78 -5.07
N SER A 557 -11.00 16.05 -6.12
CA SER A 557 -11.78 16.00 -7.35
C SER A 557 -12.95 15.03 -7.17
N VAL A 558 -14.17 15.50 -7.42
CA VAL A 558 -15.38 14.66 -7.36
C VAL A 558 -15.25 13.42 -8.25
N VAL A 559 -14.72 13.58 -9.47
CA VAL A 559 -14.68 12.49 -10.46
C VAL A 559 -13.54 11.52 -10.19
N ILE A 560 -12.37 12.03 -9.77
CA ILE A 560 -11.14 11.24 -9.66
C ILE A 560 -10.98 10.64 -8.26
N ASP A 561 -11.37 11.38 -7.22
CA ASP A 561 -11.09 10.99 -5.83
C ASP A 561 -12.36 10.49 -5.14
N LEU A 562 -13.44 11.27 -5.13
CA LEU A 562 -14.63 10.95 -4.34
C LEU A 562 -15.52 9.87 -4.97
N SER A 563 -15.83 9.99 -6.27
CA SER A 563 -16.72 9.05 -6.97
C SER A 563 -16.23 7.60 -6.94
N PRO A 564 -14.93 7.32 -7.14
CA PRO A 564 -14.43 5.94 -7.04
C PRO A 564 -14.58 5.33 -5.65
N VAL A 565 -14.42 6.11 -4.57
CA VAL A 565 -14.62 5.64 -3.18
C VAL A 565 -16.08 5.30 -2.95
N VAL A 566 -17.00 6.19 -3.34
CA VAL A 566 -18.44 5.95 -3.19
C VAL A 566 -18.89 4.72 -3.99
N LYS A 567 -18.43 4.56 -5.23
CA LYS A 567 -18.72 3.36 -6.05
C LYS A 567 -18.14 2.09 -5.44
N TYR A 568 -17.00 2.21 -4.74
CA TYR A 568 -16.39 1.08 -4.05
C TYR A 568 -17.21 0.68 -2.82
N LEU A 569 -17.69 1.63 -2.02
CA LEU A 569 -18.61 1.39 -0.90
C LEU A 569 -19.93 0.75 -1.37
N GLN A 570 -20.52 1.26 -2.46
CA GLN A 570 -21.70 0.64 -3.10
C GLN A 570 -21.43 -0.79 -3.57
N GLY A 571 -20.20 -1.10 -4.00
CA GLY A 571 -19.79 -2.44 -4.40
C GLY A 571 -19.56 -3.43 -3.24
N MET A 572 -19.69 -2.98 -1.99
CA MET A 572 -19.59 -3.83 -0.78
C MET A 572 -20.97 -4.21 -0.21
N ASP A 573 -22.02 -4.17 -1.03
CA ASP A 573 -23.40 -4.40 -0.61
C ASP A 573 -23.93 -3.35 0.40
N ILE A 574 -23.34 -2.15 0.47
CA ILE A 574 -23.93 -1.00 1.18
C ILE A 574 -25.03 -0.40 0.29
N LYS A 575 -26.24 -0.25 0.84
CA LYS A 575 -27.36 0.32 0.09
C LYS A 575 -27.06 1.80 -0.24
N PRO A 576 -27.44 2.30 -1.43
CA PRO A 576 -27.23 3.71 -1.78
C PRO A 576 -27.78 4.70 -0.75
N ASP A 577 -28.91 4.36 -0.12
CA ASP A 577 -29.56 5.19 0.91
C ASP A 577 -28.79 5.24 2.23
N ASP A 578 -27.93 4.25 2.50
CA ASP A 578 -27.10 4.17 3.71
C ASP A 578 -25.73 4.85 3.52
N ILE A 579 -25.34 5.15 2.28
CA ILE A 579 -24.05 5.80 1.98
C ILE A 579 -23.91 7.15 2.70
N PRO A 580 -24.91 8.06 2.73
CA PRO A 580 -24.83 9.29 3.50
C PRO A 580 -24.50 9.07 4.96
N GLN A 581 -25.12 8.07 5.60
CA GLN A 581 -24.87 7.76 7.00
C GLN A 581 -23.42 7.33 7.24
N VAL A 582 -22.87 6.49 6.35
CA VAL A 582 -21.46 6.07 6.39
C VAL A 582 -20.52 7.27 6.27
N LEU A 583 -20.79 8.15 5.30
CA LEU A 583 -19.96 9.34 5.06
C LEU A 583 -20.09 10.36 6.19
N GLU A 584 -21.30 10.57 6.73
CA GLU A 584 -21.53 11.43 7.89
C GLU A 584 -20.82 10.87 9.13
N LYS A 585 -20.81 9.55 9.35
CA LYS A 585 -20.15 8.94 10.50
C LYS A 585 -18.63 8.94 10.38
N TYR A 586 -18.09 8.63 9.19
CA TYR A 586 -16.65 8.55 8.96
C TYR A 586 -16.20 9.23 7.65
N PRO A 587 -16.17 10.58 7.62
CA PRO A 587 -15.79 11.38 6.44
C PRO A 587 -14.41 11.02 5.86
N GLU A 588 -13.46 10.64 6.71
CA GLU A 588 -12.09 10.31 6.35
C GLU A 588 -11.99 9.13 5.38
N VAL A 589 -13.05 8.33 5.27
CA VAL A 589 -13.14 7.22 4.31
C VAL A 589 -12.90 7.68 2.87
N LEU A 590 -13.30 8.91 2.54
CA LEU A 590 -13.12 9.52 1.22
C LEU A 590 -11.64 9.79 0.88
N GLY A 591 -10.76 9.83 1.88
CA GLY A 591 -9.33 10.01 1.71
C GLY A 591 -8.56 8.72 1.50
N PHE A 592 -9.18 7.56 1.69
CA PHE A 592 -8.48 6.29 1.56
C PHE A 592 -8.33 5.86 0.11
N LYS A 593 -7.15 5.29 -0.18
CA LYS A 593 -6.91 4.61 -1.44
C LYS A 593 -7.74 3.33 -1.49
N LEU A 594 -8.41 3.11 -2.62
CA LEU A 594 -9.22 1.90 -2.86
C LEU A 594 -8.39 0.62 -2.71
N GLU A 595 -7.17 0.64 -3.24
CA GLU A 595 -6.17 -0.41 -3.06
C GLU A 595 -5.32 -0.07 -1.82
N GLY A 596 -5.41 -0.93 -0.80
CA GLY A 596 -4.76 -0.71 0.50
C GLY A 596 -5.66 -1.10 1.67
N THR A 597 -5.67 -0.27 2.71
CA THR A 597 -6.27 -0.56 4.03
C THR A 597 -7.72 -1.06 3.91
N MET A 598 -8.57 -0.35 3.17
CA MET A 598 -9.99 -0.70 3.02
C MET A 598 -10.16 -2.11 2.44
N SER A 599 -9.47 -2.40 1.33
CA SER A 599 -9.52 -3.71 0.66
C SER A 599 -8.96 -4.84 1.54
N THR A 600 -7.91 -4.56 2.31
CA THR A 600 -7.32 -5.54 3.23
C THR A 600 -8.22 -5.84 4.42
N SER A 601 -8.89 -4.83 4.98
CA SER A 601 -9.82 -5.01 6.10
C SER A 601 -11.01 -5.86 5.68
N VAL A 602 -11.61 -5.55 4.54
CA VAL A 602 -12.74 -6.34 4.00
C VAL A 602 -12.29 -7.76 3.65
N ALA A 603 -11.16 -7.93 2.96
CA ALA A 603 -10.65 -9.26 2.63
C ALA A 603 -10.36 -10.10 3.88
N TYR A 604 -9.85 -9.48 4.95
CA TYR A 604 -9.61 -10.16 6.20
C TYR A 604 -10.91 -10.59 6.89
N LEU A 605 -11.92 -9.70 6.96
CA LEU A 605 -13.24 -10.02 7.51
C LEU A 605 -13.90 -11.20 6.77
N VAL A 606 -13.86 -11.18 5.44
CA VAL A 606 -14.33 -12.31 4.64
C VAL A 606 -13.51 -13.57 4.90
N GLY A 607 -12.18 -13.43 5.08
CA GLY A 607 -11.27 -14.54 5.36
C GLY A 607 -11.40 -15.15 6.76
N ILE A 608 -11.98 -14.45 7.75
CA ILE A 608 -12.30 -15.03 9.07
C ILE A 608 -13.69 -15.69 9.11
N GLY A 609 -14.54 -15.44 8.11
CA GLY A 609 -15.86 -16.07 7.98
C GLY A 609 -17.04 -15.10 7.96
N VAL A 610 -16.83 -13.77 7.94
CA VAL A 610 -17.93 -12.82 7.74
C VAL A 610 -18.43 -12.97 6.32
N ALA A 611 -19.74 -13.16 6.16
CA ALA A 611 -20.29 -13.36 4.83
C ALA A 611 -20.32 -12.07 4.02
N ARG A 612 -20.08 -12.19 2.70
CA ARG A 612 -19.98 -11.04 1.79
C ARG A 612 -21.19 -10.12 1.85
N ARG A 613 -22.40 -10.69 1.96
CA ARG A 613 -23.68 -9.96 2.04
C ARG A 613 -23.82 -9.11 3.29
N GLU A 614 -23.15 -9.50 4.38
CA GLU A 614 -23.23 -8.80 5.67
C GLU A 614 -22.18 -7.71 5.81
N ILE A 615 -21.16 -7.70 4.93
CA ILE A 615 -20.12 -6.68 4.96
C ILE A 615 -20.75 -5.30 4.84
N GLY A 616 -21.75 -5.13 3.98
CA GLY A 616 -22.50 -3.89 3.85
C GLY A 616 -23.05 -3.42 5.20
N GLY A 617 -23.81 -4.27 5.89
CA GLY A 617 -24.39 -3.96 7.20
C GLY A 617 -23.36 -3.68 8.29
N VAL A 618 -22.24 -4.42 8.29
CA VAL A 618 -21.11 -4.19 9.21
C VAL A 618 -20.51 -2.80 9.00
N LEU A 619 -20.27 -2.41 7.75
CA LEU A 619 -19.66 -1.14 7.39
C LEU A 619 -20.61 0.04 7.57
N THR A 620 -21.92 -0.15 7.42
CA THR A 620 -22.92 0.86 7.77
C THR A 620 -22.90 1.16 9.27
N ARG A 621 -22.82 0.13 10.12
CA ARG A 621 -22.79 0.30 11.58
C ARG A 621 -21.46 0.86 12.10
N TYR A 622 -20.32 0.41 11.57
CA TYR A 622 -19.00 0.81 12.05
C TYR A 622 -17.98 0.96 10.89
N PRO A 623 -18.07 2.06 10.11
CA PRO A 623 -17.24 2.30 8.93
C PRO A 623 -15.74 2.49 9.23
N GLU A 624 -15.39 2.83 10.47
CA GLU A 624 -14.02 3.04 10.95
C GLU A 624 -13.12 1.81 10.71
N ILE A 625 -13.71 0.60 10.62
CA ILE A 625 -13.02 -0.65 10.27
C ILE A 625 -12.21 -0.51 8.97
N LEU A 626 -12.68 0.28 8.01
CA LEU A 626 -12.00 0.51 6.73
C LEU A 626 -10.66 1.26 6.88
N GLY A 627 -10.51 2.05 7.95
CA GLY A 627 -9.27 2.74 8.31
C GLY A 627 -8.36 1.94 9.25
N MET A 628 -8.87 0.88 9.88
CA MET A 628 -8.10 0.07 10.83
C MET A 628 -7.03 -0.77 10.15
N ARG A 629 -5.83 -0.84 10.76
CA ARG A 629 -4.74 -1.67 10.24
C ARG A 629 -4.95 -3.13 10.64
N VAL A 630 -5.25 -3.99 9.67
CA VAL A 630 -5.47 -5.43 9.88
C VAL A 630 -4.38 -6.08 10.73
N GLY A 631 -3.11 -5.94 10.33
CA GLY A 631 -2.00 -6.64 10.98
C GLY A 631 -1.63 -6.13 12.38
N ARG A 632 -2.11 -4.93 12.78
CA ARG A 632 -1.81 -4.34 14.09
C ARG A 632 -2.99 -4.33 15.06
N VAL A 633 -4.20 -4.27 14.53
CA VAL A 633 -5.40 -4.08 15.36
C VAL A 633 -6.34 -5.26 15.20
N ILE A 634 -6.91 -5.46 14.00
CA ILE A 634 -7.97 -6.47 13.79
C ILE A 634 -7.45 -7.90 14.02
N LYS A 635 -6.30 -8.26 13.44
CA LYS A 635 -5.76 -9.62 13.52
C LYS A 635 -5.36 -10.00 14.96
N PRO A 636 -4.56 -9.21 15.70
CA PRO A 636 -4.26 -9.51 17.10
C PRO A 636 -5.50 -9.62 17.99
N PHE A 637 -6.53 -8.80 17.72
CA PHE A 637 -7.79 -8.85 18.47
C PHE A 637 -8.54 -10.17 18.21
N VAL A 638 -8.66 -10.59 16.94
CA VAL A 638 -9.29 -11.88 16.58
C VAL A 638 -8.51 -13.05 17.17
N GLU A 639 -7.19 -13.06 17.05
CA GLU A 639 -6.33 -14.11 17.62
C GLU A 639 -6.43 -14.19 19.16
N PHE A 640 -6.67 -13.06 19.82
CA PHE A 640 -6.89 -13.05 21.27
C PHE A 640 -8.23 -13.71 21.65
N LEU A 641 -9.32 -13.41 20.93
CA LEU A 641 -10.61 -14.06 21.16
C LEU A 641 -10.58 -15.56 20.85
N GLU A 642 -9.82 -15.96 19.82
CA GLU A 642 -9.57 -17.38 19.53
C GLU A 642 -8.83 -18.07 20.69
N LYS A 643 -7.83 -17.41 21.29
CA LYS A 643 -7.11 -17.93 22.46
C LYS A 643 -7.98 -18.04 23.71
N LEU A 644 -8.99 -17.18 23.86
CA LEU A 644 -9.98 -17.31 24.94
C LEU A 644 -10.91 -18.52 24.77
N GLY A 645 -10.92 -19.16 23.60
CA GLY A 645 -11.74 -20.34 23.33
C GLY A 645 -12.96 -20.07 22.44
N ILE A 646 -13.10 -18.86 21.87
CA ILE A 646 -14.18 -18.57 20.92
C ILE A 646 -13.76 -19.09 19.53
N PRO A 647 -14.54 -19.98 18.89
CA PRO A 647 -14.24 -20.44 17.54
C PRO A 647 -14.14 -19.28 16.55
N ARG A 648 -13.25 -19.36 15.56
CA ARG A 648 -13.02 -18.30 14.57
C ARG A 648 -14.30 -17.82 13.87
N LEU A 649 -15.19 -18.76 13.53
CA LEU A 649 -16.50 -18.43 12.96
C LEU A 649 -17.40 -17.69 13.97
N GLY A 650 -17.37 -18.09 15.24
CA GLY A 650 -18.07 -17.37 16.32
C GLY A 650 -17.56 -15.94 16.51
N VAL A 651 -16.25 -15.72 16.38
CA VAL A 651 -15.67 -14.36 16.36
C VAL A 651 -16.19 -13.55 15.17
N ALA A 652 -16.27 -14.16 13.98
CA ALA A 652 -16.86 -13.51 12.81
C ALA A 652 -18.32 -13.11 13.04
N ARG A 653 -19.14 -13.98 13.68
CA ARG A 653 -20.53 -13.64 14.06
C ARG A 653 -20.62 -12.53 15.09
N LEU A 654 -19.69 -12.49 16.03
CA LEU A 654 -19.61 -11.41 17.01
C LEU A 654 -19.39 -10.06 16.33
N ILE A 655 -18.45 -10.00 15.38
CA ILE A 655 -18.15 -8.79 14.61
C ILE A 655 -19.31 -8.43 13.68
N GLU A 656 -19.98 -9.42 13.08
CA GLU A 656 -21.17 -9.22 12.24
C GLU A 656 -22.28 -8.49 13.02
N LYS A 657 -22.61 -8.97 14.23
CA LYS A 657 -23.64 -8.36 15.09
C LYS A 657 -23.19 -7.05 15.72
N ARG A 658 -21.98 -7.01 16.30
CA ARG A 658 -21.44 -5.86 17.06
C ARG A 658 -20.05 -5.46 16.54
N PRO A 659 -19.97 -4.74 15.42
CA PRO A 659 -18.67 -4.44 14.81
C PRO A 659 -17.82 -3.44 15.62
N HIS A 660 -18.45 -2.62 16.48
CA HIS A 660 -17.78 -1.66 17.35
C HIS A 660 -16.83 -2.30 18.37
N ILE A 661 -16.94 -3.62 18.63
CA ILE A 661 -16.03 -4.33 19.54
C ILE A 661 -14.57 -4.24 19.10
N LEU A 662 -14.33 -4.10 17.79
CA LEU A 662 -12.98 -3.94 17.22
C LEU A 662 -12.35 -2.59 17.59
N GLY A 663 -13.17 -1.60 17.94
CA GLY A 663 -12.70 -0.30 18.43
C GLY A 663 -12.14 -0.35 19.85
N PHE A 664 -12.37 -1.44 20.59
CA PHE A 664 -11.84 -1.59 21.94
C PHE A 664 -10.34 -1.88 21.91
N GLY A 665 -9.61 -1.08 22.67
CA GLY A 665 -8.19 -1.23 22.88
C GLY A 665 -7.79 -2.58 23.47
N LEU A 666 -7.04 -3.38 22.72
CA LEU A 666 -6.72 -4.76 23.11
C LEU A 666 -5.87 -4.84 24.39
N GLU A 667 -4.84 -3.99 24.51
CA GLU A 667 -3.90 -4.03 25.64
C GLU A 667 -4.39 -3.19 26.82
N GLU A 668 -5.05 -2.07 26.53
CA GLU A 668 -5.46 -1.06 27.49
C GLU A 668 -6.84 -1.32 28.13
N ARG A 669 -7.74 -2.05 27.45
CA ARG A 669 -9.12 -2.27 27.93
C ARG A 669 -9.47 -3.75 27.98
N VAL A 670 -9.32 -4.46 26.86
CA VAL A 670 -9.81 -5.85 26.73
C VAL A 670 -9.09 -6.79 27.69
N LYS A 671 -7.75 -6.86 27.67
CA LYS A 671 -6.99 -7.75 28.56
C LYS A 671 -7.19 -7.43 30.05
N PRO A 672 -7.12 -6.16 30.50
CA PRO A 672 -7.45 -5.82 31.89
C PRO A 672 -8.86 -6.20 32.32
N ASN A 673 -9.85 -6.11 31.43
CA ASN A 673 -11.22 -6.52 31.73
C ASN A 673 -11.33 -8.05 31.87
N ILE A 674 -10.66 -8.83 31.01
CA ILE A 674 -10.60 -10.29 31.17
C ILE A 674 -9.92 -10.66 32.51
N GLN A 675 -8.84 -9.97 32.87
CA GLN A 675 -8.19 -10.17 34.17
C GLN A 675 -9.12 -9.82 35.33
N SER A 676 -9.90 -8.76 35.19
CA SER A 676 -10.91 -8.37 36.19
C SER A 676 -11.99 -9.45 36.33
N LEU A 677 -12.44 -10.10 35.26
CA LEU A 677 -13.39 -11.22 35.39
C LEU A 677 -12.81 -12.38 36.22
N LEU A 678 -11.54 -12.74 35.98
CA LEU A 678 -10.84 -13.77 36.76
C LEU A 678 -10.67 -13.38 38.24
N GLU A 679 -10.34 -12.10 38.52
CA GLU A 679 -10.24 -11.57 39.89
C GLU A 679 -11.57 -11.68 40.66
N PHE A 680 -12.71 -11.63 39.96
CA PHE A 680 -14.05 -11.74 40.53
C PHE A 680 -14.64 -13.15 40.42
N CYS A 681 -13.76 -14.17 40.41
CA CYS A 681 -14.12 -15.59 40.47
C CYS A 681 -14.91 -16.12 39.27
N VAL A 682 -14.88 -15.45 38.11
CA VAL A 682 -15.36 -16.03 36.85
C VAL A 682 -14.36 -17.08 36.39
N ARG A 683 -14.82 -18.31 36.13
CA ARG A 683 -13.94 -19.41 35.72
C ARG A 683 -13.38 -19.18 34.33
N GLU A 684 -12.13 -19.58 34.12
CA GLU A 684 -11.43 -19.45 32.84
C GLU A 684 -12.17 -20.14 31.69
N GLU A 685 -12.76 -21.32 31.94
CA GLU A 685 -13.56 -22.09 30.99
C GLU A 685 -14.84 -21.37 30.53
N SER A 686 -15.39 -20.48 31.38
CA SER A 686 -16.62 -19.75 31.09
C SER A 686 -16.36 -18.41 30.39
N LEU A 687 -15.11 -17.93 30.32
CA LEU A 687 -14.78 -16.62 29.75
C LEU A 687 -15.24 -16.48 28.29
N ALA A 688 -15.02 -17.51 27.47
CA ALA A 688 -15.47 -17.51 26.07
C ALA A 688 -16.98 -17.31 25.97
N SER A 689 -17.75 -18.01 26.82
CA SER A 689 -19.21 -17.93 26.87
C SER A 689 -19.69 -16.55 27.35
N VAL A 690 -19.05 -16.00 28.40
CA VAL A 690 -19.36 -14.66 28.93
C VAL A 690 -19.17 -13.59 27.85
N VAL A 691 -18.03 -13.61 27.17
CA VAL A 691 -17.71 -12.65 26.10
C VAL A 691 -18.64 -12.85 24.90
N ALA A 692 -18.99 -14.09 24.55
CA ALA A 692 -19.88 -14.36 23.44
C ALA A 692 -21.32 -13.89 23.70
N GLN A 693 -21.83 -14.08 24.92
CA GLN A 693 -23.15 -13.63 25.34
C GLN A 693 -23.25 -12.10 25.45
N TYR A 694 -22.20 -11.45 25.98
CA TYR A 694 -22.17 -9.99 26.17
C TYR A 694 -20.81 -9.38 25.77
N PRO A 695 -20.55 -9.19 24.46
CA PRO A 695 -19.27 -8.69 23.94
C PRO A 695 -18.87 -7.30 24.42
N GLU A 696 -19.79 -6.47 24.87
CA GLU A 696 -19.47 -5.12 25.40
C GLU A 696 -18.71 -5.18 26.72
N ILE A 697 -18.76 -6.30 27.44
CA ILE A 697 -18.10 -6.47 28.75
C ILE A 697 -16.58 -6.22 28.68
N ILE A 698 -15.97 -6.48 27.53
CA ILE A 698 -14.52 -6.25 27.31
C ILE A 698 -14.17 -4.80 26.94
N GLY A 699 -15.16 -3.92 26.71
CA GLY A 699 -14.96 -2.52 26.35
C GLY A 699 -15.37 -1.51 27.43
N ILE A 700 -16.28 -1.88 28.33
CA ILE A 700 -16.76 -1.03 29.42
C ILE A 700 -15.72 -0.85 30.52
N ASP A 701 -15.92 0.14 31.40
CA ASP A 701 -15.10 0.28 32.60
C ASP A 701 -15.55 -0.74 33.67
N LEU A 702 -15.02 -1.97 33.54
CA LEU A 702 -15.61 -3.16 34.15
C LEU A 702 -15.33 -3.27 35.66
N LYS A 703 -14.09 -3.03 36.08
CA LYS A 703 -13.66 -3.23 37.48
C LYS A 703 -14.50 -2.46 38.51
N PRO A 704 -14.77 -1.14 38.36
CA PRO A 704 -15.63 -0.44 39.32
C PRO A 704 -17.08 -0.94 39.30
N LYS A 705 -17.60 -1.31 38.14
CA LYS A 705 -18.96 -1.89 38.01
C LYS A 705 -19.07 -3.23 38.73
N LEU A 706 -18.08 -4.12 38.56
CA LEU A 706 -18.02 -5.40 39.28
C LEU A 706 -17.98 -5.20 40.80
N LEU A 707 -17.14 -4.27 41.31
CA LEU A 707 -17.08 -3.95 42.74
C LEU A 707 -18.42 -3.47 43.29
N SER A 708 -19.07 -2.53 42.57
CA SER A 708 -20.36 -1.98 42.99
C SER A 708 -21.44 -3.06 43.03
N GLN A 709 -21.55 -3.87 41.97
CA GLN A 709 -22.56 -4.92 41.86
C GLN A 709 -22.32 -6.05 42.87
N GLN A 710 -21.07 -6.47 43.09
CA GLN A 710 -20.75 -7.48 44.09
C GLN A 710 -21.11 -7.00 45.50
N SER A 711 -20.79 -5.74 45.84
CA SER A 711 -21.14 -5.14 47.13
C SER A 711 -22.65 -5.09 47.34
N LEU A 712 -23.38 -4.67 46.31
CA LEU A 712 -24.84 -4.57 46.36
C LEU A 712 -25.49 -5.95 46.51
N ILE A 713 -25.14 -6.92 45.68
CA ILE A 713 -25.68 -8.28 45.74
C ILE A 713 -25.36 -8.93 47.10
N LYS A 714 -24.15 -8.71 47.62
CA LYS A 714 -23.77 -9.14 48.96
C LYS A 714 -24.68 -8.53 50.02
N SER A 715 -24.98 -7.23 49.94
CA SER A 715 -25.89 -6.59 50.91
C SER A 715 -27.34 -7.08 50.84
N VAL A 716 -27.82 -7.45 49.64
CA VAL A 716 -29.24 -7.75 49.41
C VAL A 716 -29.56 -9.23 49.65
N ILE A 717 -28.69 -10.14 49.24
CA ILE A 717 -28.92 -11.59 49.28
C ILE A 717 -27.78 -12.41 49.92
N ASP A 718 -26.80 -11.74 50.54
CA ASP A 718 -25.66 -12.37 51.24
C ASP A 718 -24.97 -13.44 50.37
N LEU A 719 -24.54 -13.00 49.19
CA LEU A 719 -23.92 -13.85 48.18
C LEU A 719 -22.39 -13.79 48.30
N ASP A 720 -21.77 -14.96 48.26
CA ASP A 720 -20.32 -15.08 48.31
C ASP A 720 -19.66 -14.66 46.99
N PRO A 721 -18.37 -14.25 47.01
CA PRO A 721 -17.64 -13.86 45.80
C PRO A 721 -17.63 -14.95 44.71
N GLU A 722 -17.55 -16.22 45.10
CA GLU A 722 -17.56 -17.35 44.15
C GLU A 722 -18.91 -17.51 43.45
N ASP A 723 -20.00 -17.40 44.21
CA ASP A 723 -21.34 -17.46 43.66
C ASP A 723 -21.66 -16.24 42.79
N PHE A 724 -21.07 -15.09 43.09
CA PHE A 724 -21.16 -13.90 42.25
C PHE A 724 -20.49 -14.15 40.89
N GLY A 725 -19.32 -14.81 40.88
CA GLY A 725 -18.69 -15.29 39.65
C GLY A 725 -19.63 -16.16 38.82
N ARG A 726 -20.30 -17.14 39.44
CA ARG A 726 -21.31 -18.00 38.77
C ARG A 726 -22.50 -17.21 38.21
N VAL A 727 -22.95 -16.16 38.90
CA VAL A 727 -24.01 -15.26 38.42
C VAL A 727 -23.57 -14.55 37.15
N VAL A 728 -22.35 -14.01 37.12
CA VAL A 728 -21.78 -13.35 35.93
C VAL A 728 -21.61 -14.34 34.77
N GLU A 729 -21.24 -15.59 35.03
CA GLU A 729 -21.12 -16.62 33.99
C GLU A 729 -22.44 -16.91 33.26
N LYS A 730 -23.55 -16.90 34.01
CA LYS A 730 -24.89 -17.19 33.47
C LYS A 730 -25.62 -15.96 32.93
N MET A 731 -25.28 -14.77 33.43
CA MET A 731 -25.86 -13.51 32.98
C MET A 731 -24.84 -12.38 33.10
N PRO A 732 -23.94 -12.23 32.11
CA PRO A 732 -22.92 -11.18 32.12
C PRO A 732 -23.50 -9.77 32.24
N GLN A 733 -24.74 -9.55 31.78
CA GLN A 733 -25.45 -8.27 31.84
C GLN A 733 -25.68 -7.77 33.27
N VAL A 734 -25.55 -8.64 34.29
CA VAL A 734 -25.68 -8.27 35.70
C VAL A 734 -24.75 -7.11 36.09
N VAL A 735 -23.59 -6.97 35.42
CA VAL A 735 -22.62 -5.90 35.68
C VAL A 735 -23.14 -4.50 35.30
N SER A 736 -24.18 -4.44 34.47
CA SER A 736 -24.78 -3.20 33.97
C SER A 736 -26.19 -2.96 34.49
N LEU A 737 -26.72 -3.84 35.36
CA LEU A 737 -28.05 -3.66 35.92
C LEU A 737 -28.09 -2.47 36.90
N SER A 738 -29.23 -1.78 36.92
CA SER A 738 -29.46 -0.71 37.89
C SER A 738 -29.80 -1.26 39.28
N ASP A 739 -29.31 -0.59 40.31
CA ASP A 739 -29.43 -1.04 41.70
C ASP A 739 -30.89 -1.15 42.20
N ARG A 740 -31.73 -0.17 41.83
CA ARG A 740 -33.12 -0.08 42.33
C ARG A 740 -34.02 -1.23 41.85
N PRO A 741 -34.10 -1.56 40.54
CA PRO A 741 -34.83 -2.73 40.06
C PRO A 741 -34.37 -4.00 40.75
N MET A 742 -33.06 -4.23 40.87
CA MET A 742 -32.52 -5.46 41.46
C MET A 742 -32.97 -5.65 42.92
N MET A 743 -32.95 -4.59 43.73
CA MET A 743 -33.46 -4.67 45.12
C MET A 743 -34.94 -5.01 45.17
N LYS A 744 -35.77 -4.40 44.31
CA LYS A 744 -37.21 -4.70 44.26
C LYS A 744 -37.50 -6.16 43.92
N HIS A 745 -36.70 -6.79 43.06
CA HIS A 745 -36.85 -8.21 42.73
C HIS A 745 -36.50 -9.12 43.89
N ALA A 746 -35.38 -8.83 44.57
CA ALA A 746 -35.00 -9.58 45.75
C ALA A 746 -36.02 -9.44 46.89
N ASP A 747 -36.54 -8.23 47.11
CA ASP A 747 -37.58 -7.96 48.11
C ASP A 747 -38.89 -8.65 47.74
N PHE A 748 -39.28 -8.66 46.46
CA PHE A 748 -40.43 -9.41 45.98
C PHE A 748 -40.31 -10.91 46.30
N LEU A 749 -39.17 -11.53 45.98
CA LEU A 749 -38.95 -12.95 46.29
C LEU A 749 -38.99 -13.23 47.81
N LYS A 750 -38.41 -12.36 48.64
CA LYS A 750 -38.53 -12.47 50.10
C LYS A 750 -39.99 -12.37 50.56
N ASN A 751 -40.76 -11.44 49.98
CA ASN A 751 -42.18 -11.24 50.30
C ASN A 751 -43.07 -12.40 49.82
N CYS A 752 -42.66 -13.15 48.80
CA CYS A 752 -43.31 -14.39 48.36
C CYS A 752 -43.14 -15.56 49.36
N GLY A 753 -42.35 -15.39 50.42
CA GLY A 753 -42.13 -16.40 51.46
C GLY A 753 -40.89 -17.26 51.27
N PHE A 754 -40.01 -16.93 50.32
CA PHE A 754 -38.72 -17.62 50.17
C PHE A 754 -37.72 -17.16 51.24
N SER A 755 -37.02 -18.12 51.86
CA SER A 755 -35.90 -17.80 52.76
C SER A 755 -34.73 -17.18 51.99
N LEU A 756 -33.87 -16.43 52.69
CA LEU A 756 -32.69 -15.79 52.09
C LEU A 756 -31.79 -16.82 51.35
N GLU A 757 -31.63 -18.02 51.94
CA GLU A 757 -30.88 -19.14 51.36
C GLU A 757 -31.50 -19.64 50.05
N GLN A 758 -32.83 -19.79 50.02
CA GLN A 758 -33.56 -20.19 48.81
C GLN A 758 -33.45 -19.12 47.72
N VAL A 759 -33.59 -17.84 48.06
CA VAL A 759 -33.41 -16.74 47.12
C VAL A 759 -31.99 -16.73 46.55
N ARG A 760 -30.96 -16.94 47.38
CA ARG A 760 -29.56 -17.05 46.92
C ARG A 760 -29.43 -18.17 45.89
N LYS A 761 -29.94 -19.37 46.20
CA LYS A 761 -29.91 -20.53 45.30
C LYS A 761 -30.65 -20.26 43.98
N MET A 762 -31.80 -19.57 44.04
CA MET A 762 -32.56 -19.19 42.85
C MET A 762 -31.79 -18.21 41.96
N VAL A 763 -31.17 -17.18 42.53
CA VAL A 763 -30.41 -16.16 41.79
C VAL A 763 -29.14 -16.76 41.18
N VAL A 764 -28.40 -17.60 41.90
CA VAL A 764 -27.24 -18.32 41.33
C VAL A 764 -27.69 -19.31 40.25
N GLY A 765 -28.87 -19.90 40.40
CA GLY A 765 -29.50 -20.79 39.43
C GLY A 765 -29.88 -20.07 38.12
N CYS A 766 -30.59 -18.96 38.24
CA CYS A 766 -31.18 -18.17 37.16
C CYS A 766 -31.11 -16.67 37.52
N PRO A 767 -30.00 -16.00 37.20
CA PRO A 767 -29.84 -14.58 37.50
C PRO A 767 -30.85 -13.67 36.81
N GLN A 768 -31.45 -14.15 35.71
CA GLN A 768 -32.45 -13.42 34.91
C GLN A 768 -33.61 -12.90 35.76
N LEU A 769 -33.92 -13.57 36.88
CA LEU A 769 -34.92 -13.14 37.86
C LEU A 769 -34.76 -11.69 38.34
N LEU A 770 -33.53 -11.15 38.32
CA LEU A 770 -33.24 -9.79 38.77
C LEU A 770 -33.56 -8.71 37.71
N ALA A 771 -33.85 -9.12 36.47
CA ALA A 771 -34.07 -8.23 35.32
C ALA A 771 -35.44 -8.43 34.64
N LEU A 772 -36.28 -9.33 35.15
CA LEU A 772 -37.61 -9.59 34.59
C LEU A 772 -38.59 -8.44 34.86
N ASN A 773 -39.76 -8.51 34.23
CA ASN A 773 -40.85 -7.61 34.57
C ASN A 773 -41.54 -8.09 35.86
N LEU A 774 -41.43 -7.31 36.94
CA LEU A 774 -42.00 -7.60 38.25
C LEU A 774 -43.50 -7.91 38.21
N ASP A 775 -44.28 -7.24 37.37
CA ASP A 775 -45.72 -7.42 37.35
C ASP A 775 -46.11 -8.74 36.69
N ILE A 776 -45.37 -9.17 35.67
CA ILE A 776 -45.53 -10.50 35.07
C ILE A 776 -45.08 -11.59 36.06
N MET A 777 -43.99 -11.34 36.81
CA MET A 777 -43.54 -12.27 37.85
C MET A 777 -44.59 -12.45 38.96
N LYS A 778 -45.23 -11.37 39.43
CA LYS A 778 -46.33 -11.43 40.40
C LYS A 778 -47.49 -12.28 39.90
N LEU A 779 -47.97 -12.00 38.68
CA LEU A 779 -49.07 -12.78 38.08
C LEU A 779 -48.71 -14.26 37.93
N SER A 780 -47.46 -14.56 37.58
CA SER A 780 -46.99 -15.94 37.43
C SER A 780 -46.88 -16.65 38.79
N PHE A 781 -46.46 -15.92 39.83
CA PHE A 781 -46.44 -16.43 41.20
C PHE A 781 -47.84 -16.68 41.74
N ASP A 782 -48.77 -15.73 41.53
CA ASP A 782 -50.17 -15.87 41.94
C ASP A 782 -50.81 -17.09 41.28
N PHE A 783 -50.57 -17.31 39.99
CA PHE A 783 -51.02 -18.52 39.28
C PHE A 783 -50.40 -19.80 39.86
N PHE A 784 -49.11 -19.79 40.17
CA PHE A 784 -48.43 -20.94 40.78
C PHE A 784 -49.04 -21.31 42.14
N GLN A 785 -49.35 -20.31 42.96
CA GLN A 785 -49.90 -20.51 44.29
C GLN A 785 -51.40 -20.91 44.25
N THR A 786 -52.18 -20.32 43.34
CA THR A 786 -53.64 -20.52 43.30
C THR A 786 -54.07 -21.73 42.47
N GLU A 787 -53.51 -21.91 41.27
CA GLU A 787 -53.95 -22.94 40.32
C GLU A 787 -53.03 -24.17 40.34
N ILE A 788 -51.70 -23.99 40.33
CA ILE A 788 -50.76 -25.13 40.30
C ILE A 788 -50.67 -25.83 41.67
N GLN A 789 -50.73 -25.06 42.77
CA GLN A 789 -50.78 -25.55 44.17
C GLN A 789 -49.64 -26.52 44.53
N ARG A 790 -48.41 -26.23 44.08
CA ARG A 790 -47.19 -27.01 44.35
C ARG A 790 -46.34 -26.34 45.44
N PRO A 791 -45.44 -27.09 46.11
CA PRO A 791 -44.56 -26.52 47.12
C PRO A 791 -43.61 -25.48 46.50
N LEU A 792 -43.25 -24.45 47.28
CA LEU A 792 -42.31 -23.41 46.85
C LEU A 792 -40.92 -23.97 46.50
N ASP A 793 -40.53 -25.11 47.09
CA ASP A 793 -39.26 -25.77 46.77
C ASP A 793 -39.14 -26.18 45.30
N ASP A 794 -40.27 -26.41 44.60
CA ASP A 794 -40.25 -26.69 43.16
C ASP A 794 -39.79 -25.46 42.36
N LEU A 795 -40.15 -24.24 42.80
CA LEU A 795 -39.66 -22.98 42.21
C LEU A 795 -38.19 -22.72 42.55
N VAL A 796 -37.73 -23.17 43.72
CA VAL A 796 -36.30 -23.09 44.08
C VAL A 796 -35.46 -24.04 43.23
N ALA A 797 -35.99 -25.23 42.95
CA ALA A 797 -35.34 -26.21 42.06
C ALA A 797 -35.35 -25.77 40.59
N PHE A 798 -36.39 -25.06 40.15
CA PHE A 798 -36.52 -24.56 38.77
C PHE A 798 -36.92 -23.07 38.74
N PRO A 799 -36.00 -22.15 39.08
CA PRO A 799 -36.28 -20.71 39.11
C PRO A 799 -36.61 -20.13 37.73
N ALA A 800 -36.17 -20.79 36.64
CA ALA A 800 -36.50 -20.44 35.27
C ALA A 800 -38.02 -20.50 34.97
N PHE A 801 -38.86 -21.00 35.88
CA PHE A 801 -40.32 -20.89 35.77
C PHE A 801 -40.78 -19.47 35.40
N PHE A 802 -40.19 -18.45 36.02
CA PHE A 802 -40.56 -17.04 35.80
C PHE A 802 -40.12 -16.49 34.43
N THR A 803 -39.25 -17.17 33.69
CA THR A 803 -38.81 -16.73 32.36
C THR A 803 -39.73 -17.21 31.24
N TYR A 804 -40.67 -18.11 31.51
CA TYR A 804 -41.64 -18.59 30.52
C TYR A 804 -42.89 -17.72 30.49
N GLY A 805 -43.51 -17.60 29.30
CA GLY A 805 -44.75 -16.84 29.15
C GLY A 805 -45.92 -17.50 29.87
N LEU A 806 -46.58 -16.74 30.77
CA LEU A 806 -47.69 -17.24 31.60
C LEU A 806 -48.87 -17.76 30.78
N GLU A 807 -49.39 -16.92 29.87
CA GLU A 807 -50.55 -17.26 29.03
C GLU A 807 -50.20 -18.17 27.86
N SER A 808 -49.01 -17.99 27.28
CA SER A 808 -48.60 -18.71 26.07
C SER A 808 -48.09 -20.11 26.35
N THR A 809 -47.37 -20.31 27.46
CA THR A 809 -46.62 -21.56 27.71
C THR A 809 -47.07 -22.24 28.99
N ILE A 810 -47.06 -21.53 30.12
CA ILE A 810 -47.28 -22.15 31.44
C ILE A 810 -48.71 -22.67 31.58
N LYS A 811 -49.72 -21.81 31.35
CA LYS A 811 -51.15 -22.16 31.45
C LYS A 811 -51.57 -23.30 30.52
N PRO A 812 -51.27 -23.27 29.20
CA PRO A 812 -51.67 -24.34 28.28
C PRO A 812 -51.06 -25.69 28.65
N ARG A 813 -49.74 -25.73 28.93
CA ARG A 813 -49.04 -26.96 29.26
C ARG A 813 -49.51 -27.54 30.60
N HIS A 814 -49.73 -26.70 31.61
CA HIS A 814 -50.30 -27.13 32.88
C HIS A 814 -51.71 -27.72 32.70
N LYS A 815 -52.58 -27.06 31.93
CA LYS A 815 -53.94 -27.55 31.65
C LYS A 815 -53.95 -28.92 30.96
N MET A 816 -53.01 -29.16 30.04
CA MET A 816 -52.90 -30.45 29.34
C MET A 816 -52.39 -31.57 30.26
N VAL A 817 -51.38 -31.30 31.09
CA VAL A 817 -50.84 -32.26 32.06
C VAL A 817 -51.86 -32.59 33.15
N SER A 818 -52.58 -31.58 33.65
CA SER A 818 -53.66 -31.77 34.63
C SER A 818 -54.82 -32.61 34.09
N LYS A 819 -55.16 -32.48 32.80
CA LYS A 819 -56.16 -33.34 32.14
C LYS A 819 -55.75 -34.81 32.09
N LYS A 820 -54.45 -35.10 31.91
CA LYS A 820 -53.91 -36.47 31.89
C LYS A 820 -53.51 -37.00 33.28
N ALA A 821 -53.64 -36.18 34.34
CA ALA A 821 -53.24 -36.51 35.70
C ALA A 821 -51.76 -36.95 35.85
N LEU A 822 -50.86 -36.43 35.01
CA LEU A 822 -49.43 -36.75 35.05
C LEU A 822 -48.70 -35.92 36.12
N LYS A 823 -47.87 -36.57 36.95
CA LYS A 823 -46.98 -35.90 37.91
C LYS A 823 -45.59 -35.74 37.32
N CYS A 824 -45.15 -34.50 37.08
CA CYS A 824 -43.83 -34.19 36.50
C CYS A 824 -43.13 -33.05 37.25
N SER A 825 -41.83 -32.86 37.05
CA SER A 825 -41.10 -31.68 37.53
C SER A 825 -41.40 -30.45 36.65
N LEU A 826 -41.20 -29.23 37.17
CA LEU A 826 -41.38 -28.01 36.37
C LEU A 826 -40.41 -27.93 35.18
N GLY A 827 -39.18 -28.43 35.35
CA GLY A 827 -38.21 -28.54 34.26
C GLY A 827 -38.71 -29.46 33.15
N TRP A 828 -39.29 -30.62 33.48
CA TRP A 828 -39.85 -31.53 32.47
C TRP A 828 -41.04 -30.88 31.72
N LEU A 829 -41.86 -30.11 32.44
CA LEU A 829 -43.01 -29.41 31.86
C LEU A 829 -42.60 -28.28 30.90
N LEU A 830 -41.59 -27.50 31.26
CA LEU A 830 -41.30 -26.22 30.60
C LEU A 830 -40.03 -26.25 29.73
N ASN A 831 -39.01 -27.03 30.10
CA ASN A 831 -37.71 -27.06 29.40
C ASN A 831 -37.74 -27.94 28.14
N CYS A 832 -38.65 -27.64 27.21
CA CYS A 832 -38.77 -28.29 25.90
C CYS A 832 -39.54 -27.42 24.89
N SER A 833 -39.30 -27.65 23.60
CA SER A 833 -40.07 -27.02 22.51
C SER A 833 -41.52 -27.49 22.50
N ASP A 834 -42.41 -26.72 21.86
CA ASP A 834 -43.83 -27.09 21.76
C ASP A 834 -44.05 -28.41 21.03
N GLU A 835 -43.22 -28.71 20.02
CA GLU A 835 -43.23 -29.98 19.29
C GLU A 835 -42.85 -31.16 20.19
N LYS A 836 -41.74 -31.02 20.96
CA LYS A 836 -41.30 -32.06 21.89
C LYS A 836 -42.30 -32.23 23.03
N PHE A 837 -42.93 -31.14 23.48
CA PHE A 837 -44.01 -31.22 24.46
C PHE A 837 -45.23 -31.95 23.90
N ALA A 838 -45.65 -31.67 22.66
CA ALA A 838 -46.76 -32.39 22.03
C ALA A 838 -46.47 -33.90 21.92
N GLN A 839 -45.26 -34.28 21.52
CA GLN A 839 -44.82 -35.68 21.51
C GLN A 839 -44.85 -36.30 22.92
N ARG A 840 -44.39 -35.57 23.94
CA ARG A 840 -44.50 -36.02 25.35
C ARG A 840 -45.93 -36.29 25.77
N MET A 841 -46.88 -35.53 25.21
CA MET A 841 -48.30 -35.69 25.47
C MET A 841 -48.94 -36.83 24.67
N ASP A 842 -48.25 -37.50 23.75
CA ASP A 842 -48.74 -38.72 23.09
C ASP A 842 -48.51 -39.97 23.95
N TYR A 843 -47.52 -39.96 24.85
CA TYR A 843 -47.23 -41.08 25.75
C TYR A 843 -48.20 -41.15 26.95
N ASP A 844 -48.38 -42.36 27.48
CA ASP A 844 -49.20 -42.65 28.67
C ASP A 844 -48.39 -42.62 29.99
N THR A 845 -47.05 -42.73 29.93
CA THR A 845 -46.15 -42.74 31.10
C THR A 845 -44.87 -41.93 30.84
N ILE A 846 -44.30 -41.32 31.90
CA ILE A 846 -43.05 -40.54 31.82
C ILE A 846 -41.85 -41.50 31.90
N ASP A 847 -41.03 -41.54 30.84
CA ASP A 847 -39.81 -42.34 30.81
C ASP A 847 -38.65 -41.64 31.56
N MET A 848 -37.84 -42.40 32.31
CA MET A 848 -36.87 -41.84 33.27
C MET A 848 -35.59 -41.28 32.61
N GLU A 849 -35.30 -41.63 31.36
CA GLU A 849 -34.06 -41.23 30.66
C GLU A 849 -34.09 -39.80 30.07
N GLU A 850 -35.22 -39.10 30.07
CA GLU A 850 -35.37 -37.78 29.43
C GLU A 850 -35.03 -36.55 30.33
N MET A 851 -34.47 -36.77 31.51
CA MET A 851 -34.34 -35.74 32.55
C MET A 851 -32.99 -34.97 32.53
N GLU A 852 -32.29 -34.89 31.40
CA GLU A 852 -31.02 -34.15 31.30
C GLU A 852 -31.22 -32.65 31.00
N SER A 853 -30.56 -31.81 31.80
CA SER A 853 -30.55 -30.36 31.70
C SER A 853 -29.59 -29.88 30.61
N LEU A 854 -30.11 -29.34 29.51
CA LEU A 854 -29.33 -28.63 28.51
C LEU A 854 -28.71 -27.35 29.10
N PRO A 855 -27.47 -26.98 28.75
CA PRO A 855 -26.87 -25.70 29.13
C PRO A 855 -27.70 -24.52 28.62
N SER A 856 -27.78 -23.43 29.38
CA SER A 856 -28.56 -22.22 29.03
C SER A 856 -28.00 -21.44 27.83
N PHE A 857 -26.79 -21.77 27.39
CA PHE A 857 -26.14 -21.17 26.23
C PHE A 857 -25.24 -22.22 25.57
N ASP A 858 -25.57 -22.59 24.34
CA ASP A 858 -24.73 -23.47 23.52
C ASP A 858 -23.90 -22.60 22.56
N MET A 859 -22.57 -22.66 22.68
CA MET A 859 -21.63 -21.98 21.78
C MET A 859 -21.82 -22.39 20.32
N ASN A 860 -22.40 -23.58 20.05
CA ASN A 860 -22.66 -24.05 18.70
C ASN A 860 -23.70 -23.19 17.96
N THR A 861 -24.59 -22.48 18.68
CA THR A 861 -25.55 -21.52 18.07
C THR A 861 -24.85 -20.40 17.29
N LEU A 862 -23.61 -20.07 17.63
CA LEU A 862 -22.79 -19.10 16.89
C LEU A 862 -22.18 -19.70 15.61
N THR A 863 -22.22 -21.01 15.46
CA THR A 863 -21.64 -21.74 14.32
C THR A 863 -22.68 -22.38 13.42
N GLU A 864 -23.97 -22.29 13.77
CA GLU A 864 -25.05 -22.86 12.99
C GLU A 864 -25.12 -22.26 11.56
N PRO A 865 -25.44 -23.10 10.55
CA PRO A 865 -25.62 -22.66 9.18
C PRO A 865 -26.84 -21.74 9.08
N ARG A 866 -26.76 -20.73 8.20
CA ARG A 866 -27.87 -19.80 8.00
C ARG A 866 -29.10 -20.55 7.48
N SER A 867 -30.26 -20.36 8.11
CA SER A 867 -31.55 -20.57 7.46
C SER A 867 -31.77 -19.40 6.50
N ASP A 868 -31.95 -19.70 5.21
CA ASP A 868 -32.07 -18.72 4.12
C ASP A 868 -33.42 -17.95 4.12
N ASP A 869 -34.15 -17.90 5.24
CA ASP A 869 -35.55 -17.44 5.29
C ASP A 869 -35.89 -16.48 6.45
N SER A 870 -34.96 -15.61 6.81
CA SER A 870 -35.26 -14.42 7.63
C SER A 870 -34.92 -13.18 6.81
N GLY A 871 -35.94 -12.69 6.11
CA GLY A 871 -35.92 -11.36 5.52
C GLY A 871 -35.61 -10.33 6.58
N SER A 872 -34.78 -9.37 6.20
CA SER A 872 -34.34 -8.24 7.02
C SER A 872 -35.53 -7.49 7.64
N GLU A 873 -35.82 -7.76 8.91
CA GLU A 873 -36.37 -6.75 9.80
C GLU A 873 -35.18 -6.06 10.46
N TYR A 874 -34.90 -4.86 9.96
CA TYR A 874 -34.02 -3.92 10.62
C TYR A 874 -34.78 -3.44 11.87
N ASP A 875 -34.47 -4.00 13.02
CA ASP A 875 -34.82 -3.35 14.28
C ASP A 875 -33.99 -2.06 14.35
N ASP A 876 -34.72 -0.97 14.16
CA ASP A 876 -34.32 0.41 14.38
C ASP A 876 -34.12 0.61 15.88
N ASP A 877 -32.97 0.15 16.40
CA ASP A 877 -32.49 0.61 17.69
C ASP A 877 -32.02 2.05 17.52
N SER A 878 -33.02 2.94 17.55
CA SER A 878 -32.87 4.36 17.81
C SER A 878 -31.98 4.53 19.03
N ASP A 879 -30.86 5.21 18.83
CA ASP A 879 -30.08 5.84 19.90
C ASP A 879 -31.03 6.79 20.65
N ASP A 880 -31.71 6.29 21.68
CA ASP A 880 -32.33 7.10 22.72
C ASP A 880 -31.82 6.60 24.08
N ASP A 881 -31.10 7.50 24.74
CA ASP A 881 -30.92 7.60 26.18
C ASP A 881 -30.54 6.34 26.97
N TYR A 882 -29.24 6.19 27.21
CA TYR A 882 -28.77 5.70 28.51
C TYR A 882 -27.81 6.72 29.13
N VAL A 883 -28.36 7.46 30.09
CA VAL A 883 -27.67 8.20 31.16
C VAL A 883 -26.70 7.31 31.93
#